data_AF-A0A973MI34-F1
#
_entry.id   AF-A0A973MI34-F1
#
_cell.length_a   1.000
_cell.length_b   1.000
_cell.length_c   1.000
_cell.angle_alpha   90.00
_cell.angle_beta   90.00
_cell.angle_gamma   90.00
#
_symmetry.space_group_name_H-M   'P 1'
#
loop_
_entity.id
_entity.type
_entity.pdbx_description
1 polymer ?
#
loop_
_entity_poly.entity_id
_entity_poly.type
_entity_poly.pdbx_seq_one_letter_code
_entity_poly.pdbx_strand_id
1 'polypeptide(L)'
;MNAVSWIENNPALLTQAGQWYLDSGAGYLYYIPLPGQSMSSADVELPVLQELVNLSGTPGHLTPINDTAPGITYTGPGWSYSSGRPFGDYDNDVHSTTNNGDSVSYAFDGSGIEALTELNSDEGSIGVYVDGSLKQTVSAAASGDRTAQQALVTVTGLTPGSHTLQLVKQSGGYMVLDGLVVIPDAIAPVHDITFSGITFAYTTWNAPTTAGYIDNQAGIEWTASNAWLPVKTPAALEVVRGNNIDFTDDIVTDTGDTGVDFGDGTQNSTLSGSTVTQTAANGVNLGEADDYYQPSTALMTLNDTVTQNTITHNGTDYHDGIGVWAGYTRGAVISHNTVGDEPYGGINLGWGWGWQSSCSMQSAQGLATCRHGTDYAGGNQILNNSISNVMQWLRDNAFIYVLGGQGGGNGSLTSVISGNYGNGQGGVYPDEGSSWWQIQNNVWNITSGPAAWTYIWTPTVNNITFGTNYSNVGGYTDNGTNVHFTQATVVSNGQWPAAAQSIIANAGTTASGGTGGSFPSGYLQIKVASDSLCLDEYGNNSTAGAVIDQWTCNSQANQKFQFVPTSGGYGELQVQNSGQDVTVLNGSTSQGVPDIVQEPVNGNAAGQWLPEQQSDGSWQFKNQNSGLCLDVYGNGSNTGQQLDQWPCKNAPGTNQDFVTP
;
A
#
# COMPACT_ATOMS: atom_id res chain seq x y z
N MET A 1 0.94 2.17 -33.75
CA MET A 1 -0.34 2.94 -33.74
C MET A 1 -0.53 3.58 -35.12
N ASN A 2 -1.71 3.47 -35.76
CA ASN A 2 -1.94 3.99 -37.12
C ASN A 2 -2.96 5.16 -37.18
N ALA A 3 -3.40 5.72 -36.05
CA ALA A 3 -4.30 6.88 -36.05
C ALA A 3 -4.18 7.70 -34.77
N VAL A 4 -4.37 9.02 -34.91
CA VAL A 4 -4.59 9.96 -33.81
C VAL A 4 -6.03 9.78 -33.31
N SER A 5 -6.22 9.47 -32.03
CA SER A 5 -7.53 9.22 -31.43
C SER A 5 -8.29 10.52 -31.14
N TRP A 6 -7.59 11.55 -30.67
CA TRP A 6 -8.14 12.89 -30.39
C TRP A 6 -7.05 13.97 -30.48
N ILE A 7 -7.46 15.24 -30.47
CA ILE A 7 -6.57 16.41 -30.43
C ILE A 7 -7.19 17.39 -29.43
N GLU A 8 -6.34 18.02 -28.62
CA GLU A 8 -6.73 19.00 -27.61
C GLU A 8 -5.78 20.20 -27.59
N ASN A 9 -5.94 21.10 -26.61
CA ASN A 9 -5.08 22.26 -26.37
C ASN A 9 -4.89 23.19 -27.60
N ASN A 10 -5.97 23.46 -28.33
CA ASN A 10 -5.97 24.37 -29.47
C ASN A 10 -7.22 25.27 -29.43
N PRO A 11 -7.09 26.61 -29.51
CA PRO A 11 -8.23 27.52 -29.41
C PRO A 11 -9.27 27.31 -30.51
N ALA A 12 -8.87 26.75 -31.66
CA ALA A 12 -9.80 26.42 -32.74
C ALA A 12 -10.77 25.27 -32.39
N LEU A 13 -10.50 24.50 -31.33
CA LEU A 13 -11.33 23.39 -30.87
C LEU A 13 -12.37 23.82 -29.81
N LEU A 14 -12.26 25.04 -29.27
CA LEU A 14 -13.18 25.61 -28.29
C LEU A 14 -14.52 25.96 -28.96
N THR A 15 -15.45 25.00 -28.99
CA THR A 15 -16.69 25.06 -29.79
C THR A 15 -17.96 24.68 -29.05
N GLN A 16 -17.86 24.05 -27.87
CA GLN A 16 -18.99 23.54 -27.09
C GLN A 16 -18.96 24.04 -25.65
N ALA A 17 -20.13 24.13 -25.02
CA ALA A 17 -20.25 24.46 -23.60
C ALA A 17 -19.50 23.44 -22.72
N GLY A 18 -18.82 23.92 -21.68
CA GLY A 18 -17.96 23.11 -20.81
C GLY A 18 -16.49 23.05 -21.25
N GLN A 19 -16.17 23.40 -22.50
CA GLN A 19 -14.79 23.43 -22.98
C GLN A 19 -14.06 24.70 -22.54
N TRP A 20 -12.75 24.58 -22.34
CA TRP A 20 -11.86 25.69 -22.01
C TRP A 20 -10.55 25.64 -22.81
N TYR A 21 -9.82 26.75 -22.84
CA TYR A 21 -8.48 26.88 -23.42
C TYR A 21 -7.66 27.88 -22.61
N LEU A 22 -6.48 27.48 -22.15
CA LEU A 22 -5.54 28.33 -21.43
C LEU A 22 -4.47 28.86 -22.39
N ASP A 23 -4.53 30.15 -22.69
CA ASP A 23 -3.46 30.88 -23.37
C ASP A 23 -2.50 31.46 -22.32
N SER A 24 -1.57 30.63 -21.86
CA SER A 24 -0.60 31.02 -20.83
C SER A 24 0.34 32.13 -21.29
N GLY A 25 0.63 32.22 -22.59
CA GLY A 25 1.46 33.27 -23.18
C GLY A 25 0.78 34.64 -23.16
N ALA A 26 -0.53 34.67 -23.37
CA ALA A 26 -1.32 35.90 -23.31
C ALA A 26 -1.90 36.20 -21.91
N GLY A 27 -1.91 35.22 -21.00
CA GLY A 27 -2.46 35.34 -19.66
C GLY A 27 -4.00 35.29 -19.60
N TYR A 28 -4.63 34.52 -20.51
CA TYR A 28 -6.09 34.41 -20.60
C TYR A 28 -6.55 32.96 -20.49
N LEU A 29 -7.60 32.73 -19.69
CA LEU A 29 -8.42 31.52 -19.72
C LEU A 29 -9.70 31.81 -20.50
N TYR A 30 -9.92 31.06 -21.59
CA TYR A 30 -11.15 31.10 -22.36
C TYR A 30 -12.02 29.91 -21.95
N TYR A 31 -13.31 30.15 -21.66
CA TYR A 31 -14.25 29.11 -21.25
C TYR A 31 -15.62 29.37 -21.87
N ILE A 32 -16.27 28.32 -22.39
CA ILE A 32 -17.67 28.39 -22.84
C ILE A 32 -18.56 27.90 -21.70
N PRO A 33 -19.34 28.77 -21.03
CA PRO A 33 -20.12 28.37 -19.86
C PRO A 33 -21.16 27.31 -20.16
N LEU A 34 -21.40 26.41 -19.21
CA LEU A 34 -22.51 25.45 -19.28
C LEU A 34 -23.87 26.17 -19.33
N PRO A 35 -24.92 25.57 -19.94
CA PRO A 35 -26.25 26.18 -19.96
C PRO A 35 -26.75 26.53 -18.55
N GLY A 36 -27.01 27.81 -18.31
CA GLY A 36 -27.49 28.34 -17.02
C GLY A 36 -26.38 28.77 -16.05
N GLN A 37 -25.11 28.55 -16.36
CA GLN A 37 -23.98 29.03 -15.56
C GLN A 37 -23.75 30.52 -15.82
N SER A 38 -23.64 31.31 -14.74
CA SER A 38 -23.25 32.71 -14.82
C SER A 38 -21.79 32.88 -14.46
N MET A 39 -20.98 33.43 -15.38
CA MET A 39 -19.57 33.71 -15.10
C MET A 39 -19.36 34.78 -14.03
N SER A 40 -20.39 35.55 -13.67
CA SER A 40 -20.30 36.51 -12.56
C SER A 40 -20.28 35.83 -11.17
N SER A 41 -20.63 34.55 -11.10
CA SER A 41 -20.74 33.78 -9.86
C SER A 41 -20.20 32.36 -10.00
N ALA A 42 -19.47 32.07 -11.07
CA ALA A 42 -18.84 30.78 -11.26
C ALA A 42 -17.66 30.67 -10.30
N ASP A 43 -17.56 29.55 -9.58
CA ASP A 43 -16.34 29.13 -8.92
C ASP A 43 -15.45 28.48 -9.98
N VAL A 44 -14.22 28.94 -10.10
CA VAL A 44 -13.29 28.51 -11.15
C VAL A 44 -11.90 28.40 -10.55
N GLU A 45 -11.44 27.17 -10.44
CA GLU A 45 -10.14 26.80 -9.93
C GLU A 45 -9.19 26.52 -11.11
N LEU A 46 -7.98 27.07 -11.04
CA LEU A 46 -6.88 26.70 -11.92
C LEU A 46 -5.73 26.23 -11.03
N PRO A 47 -5.43 24.92 -11.00
CA PRO A 47 -4.39 24.40 -10.13
C PRO A 47 -3.01 24.87 -10.57
N VAL A 48 -2.14 25.15 -9.59
CA VAL A 48 -0.77 25.65 -9.82
C VAL A 48 0.31 24.89 -9.06
N LEU A 49 -0.07 24.17 -7.99
CA LEU A 49 0.83 23.33 -7.22
C LEU A 49 0.70 21.88 -7.69
N GLN A 50 1.83 21.18 -7.78
CA GLN A 50 1.85 19.74 -8.06
C GLN A 50 1.58 18.93 -6.80
N GLU A 51 2.31 19.22 -5.73
CA GLU A 51 2.17 18.53 -4.45
C GLU A 51 1.57 19.46 -3.39
N LEU A 52 0.63 18.93 -2.60
CA LEU A 52 0.07 19.60 -1.42
C LEU A 52 0.80 19.16 -0.15
N VAL A 53 1.19 17.89 -0.09
CA VAL A 53 1.90 17.28 1.03
C VAL A 53 3.06 16.47 0.47
N ASN A 54 4.27 16.81 0.90
CA ASN A 54 5.47 16.01 0.66
C ASN A 54 6.08 15.66 2.03
N LEU A 55 5.95 14.39 2.40
CA LEU A 55 6.48 13.81 3.63
C LEU A 55 7.69 12.96 3.26
N SER A 56 8.82 13.64 3.14
CA SER A 56 10.09 13.00 2.87
C SER A 56 10.93 12.85 4.14
N GLY A 57 11.33 11.62 4.45
CA GLY A 57 12.49 11.35 5.30
C GLY A 57 13.80 11.84 4.65
N THR A 58 14.95 11.48 5.21
CA THR A 58 16.23 11.96 4.65
C THR A 58 16.35 11.60 3.17
N PRO A 59 16.65 12.60 2.30
CA PRO A 59 16.63 12.40 0.85
C PRO A 59 17.52 11.25 0.41
N GLY A 60 17.08 10.63 -0.68
CA GLY A 60 17.96 9.98 -1.62
C GLY A 60 17.46 8.63 -2.04
N HIS A 61 16.52 8.58 -2.99
CA HIS A 61 16.50 7.46 -3.92
C HIS A 61 17.96 7.24 -4.35
N LEU A 62 18.49 6.07 -4.00
CA LEU A 62 19.91 5.78 -4.18
C LEU A 62 20.15 5.37 -5.62
N THR A 63 20.04 6.32 -6.56
CA THR A 63 20.39 6.07 -7.95
C THR A 63 21.85 5.61 -7.97
N PRO A 64 22.14 4.38 -8.46
CA PRO A 64 23.50 3.89 -8.53
C PRO A 64 24.37 4.84 -9.36
N ILE A 65 25.58 5.09 -8.88
CA ILE A 65 26.64 5.77 -9.62
C ILE A 65 27.25 4.71 -10.52
N ASN A 66 27.17 4.92 -11.85
CA ASN A 66 27.73 3.98 -12.80
C ASN A 66 29.26 3.83 -12.61
N ASP A 67 29.82 2.66 -12.91
CA ASP A 67 31.26 2.38 -12.87
C ASP A 67 32.09 3.32 -13.80
N THR A 68 31.46 3.88 -14.83
CA THR A 68 32.05 4.89 -15.71
C THR A 68 32.04 6.32 -15.14
N ALA A 69 31.49 6.54 -13.95
CA ALA A 69 31.37 7.87 -13.37
C ALA A 69 32.75 8.52 -13.17
N PRO A 70 32.91 9.82 -13.50
CA PRO A 70 34.22 10.49 -13.52
C PRO A 70 34.91 10.61 -12.16
N GLY A 71 34.20 10.34 -11.05
CA GLY A 71 34.76 10.32 -9.70
C GLY A 71 35.45 8.99 -9.32
N ILE A 72 35.30 7.95 -10.13
CA ILE A 72 35.87 6.62 -9.84
C ILE A 72 37.29 6.53 -10.41
N THR A 73 38.23 6.09 -9.57
CA THR A 73 39.64 5.95 -9.96
C THR A 73 40.08 4.49 -9.91
N TYR A 74 40.42 3.95 -11.07
CA TYR A 74 40.99 2.61 -11.24
C TYR A 74 42.53 2.68 -11.22
N THR A 75 43.15 1.91 -10.33
CA THR A 75 44.61 1.85 -10.14
C THR A 75 45.12 0.44 -10.37
N GLY A 76 46.12 0.32 -11.25
CA GLY A 76 46.76 -0.95 -11.61
C GLY A 76 46.65 -1.25 -13.11
N PRO A 77 47.55 -2.08 -13.67
CA PRO A 77 47.61 -2.29 -15.12
C PRO A 77 46.61 -3.35 -15.64
N GLY A 78 45.86 -4.03 -14.76
CA GLY A 78 44.98 -5.14 -15.12
C GLY A 78 43.54 -4.76 -15.41
N TRP A 79 43.18 -3.47 -15.33
CA TRP A 79 41.83 -2.99 -15.57
C TRP A 79 41.43 -2.99 -17.05
N SER A 80 40.23 -3.46 -17.33
CA SER A 80 39.57 -3.36 -18.63
C SER A 80 38.11 -2.98 -18.48
N TYR A 81 37.64 -2.14 -19.40
CA TYR A 81 36.23 -1.77 -19.54
C TYR A 81 35.54 -2.69 -20.54
N SER A 82 34.28 -3.05 -20.27
CA SER A 82 33.46 -3.86 -21.15
C SER A 82 32.04 -3.31 -21.21
N SER A 83 31.61 -2.84 -22.38
CA SER A 83 30.26 -2.33 -22.65
C SER A 83 29.36 -3.34 -23.36
N GLY A 84 28.04 -3.19 -23.23
CA GLY A 84 27.05 -3.99 -23.94
C GLY A 84 26.98 -5.43 -23.44
N ARG A 85 27.29 -5.65 -22.15
CA ARG A 85 27.24 -6.97 -21.52
C ARG A 85 25.77 -7.42 -21.36
N PRO A 86 25.42 -8.65 -21.74
CA PRO A 86 24.05 -9.12 -21.67
C PRO A 86 23.66 -9.71 -20.30
N PHE A 87 24.42 -9.43 -19.23
CA PHE A 87 24.25 -10.06 -17.90
C PHE A 87 23.37 -9.26 -16.95
N GLY A 88 22.79 -8.13 -17.40
CA GLY A 88 21.97 -7.27 -16.55
C GLY A 88 22.79 -6.39 -15.62
N ASP A 89 24.03 -6.08 -15.99
CA ASP A 89 24.85 -5.05 -15.34
C ASP A 89 24.13 -3.68 -15.42
N TYR A 90 24.36 -2.80 -14.45
CA TYR A 90 23.89 -1.42 -14.49
C TYR A 90 24.44 -0.74 -15.76
N ASP A 91 23.58 -0.04 -16.52
CA ASP A 91 23.88 0.48 -17.87
C ASP A 91 24.43 -0.55 -18.91
N ASN A 92 24.40 -1.84 -18.59
CA ASN A 92 24.99 -2.95 -19.36
C ASN A 92 26.51 -2.80 -19.58
N ASP A 93 27.24 -2.21 -18.65
CA ASP A 93 28.70 -2.11 -18.70
C ASP A 93 29.39 -2.39 -17.36
N VAL A 94 30.69 -2.71 -17.40
CA VAL A 94 31.50 -2.89 -16.19
C VAL A 94 32.98 -2.54 -16.42
N HIS A 95 33.68 -2.30 -15.32
CA HIS A 95 35.13 -2.35 -15.22
C HIS A 95 35.53 -3.58 -14.42
N SER A 96 36.52 -4.32 -14.94
CA SER A 96 37.04 -5.53 -14.30
C SER A 96 38.55 -5.54 -14.28
N THR A 97 39.15 -6.22 -13.31
CA THR A 97 40.59 -6.49 -13.29
C THR A 97 40.92 -7.95 -13.02
N THR A 98 42.01 -8.43 -13.62
CA THR A 98 42.54 -9.79 -13.45
C THR A 98 43.76 -9.85 -12.52
N ASN A 99 44.35 -8.70 -12.17
CA ASN A 99 45.58 -8.65 -11.41
C ASN A 99 45.30 -8.46 -9.91
N ASN A 100 45.78 -9.39 -9.08
CA ASN A 100 45.74 -9.20 -7.63
C ASN A 100 46.58 -7.98 -7.24
N GLY A 101 46.04 -7.14 -6.36
CA GLY A 101 46.63 -5.86 -5.95
C GLY A 101 46.13 -4.65 -6.73
N ASP A 102 45.47 -4.84 -7.87
CA ASP A 102 44.74 -3.75 -8.52
C ASP A 102 43.58 -3.29 -7.64
N SER A 103 43.25 -2.01 -7.71
CA SER A 103 42.22 -1.40 -6.86
C SER A 103 41.38 -0.37 -7.59
N VAL A 104 40.16 -0.16 -7.10
CA VAL A 104 39.28 0.95 -7.48
C VAL A 104 38.97 1.76 -6.24
N SER A 105 38.88 3.08 -6.39
CA SER A 105 38.59 4.00 -5.30
C SER A 105 37.57 5.07 -5.69
N TYR A 106 36.78 5.50 -4.72
CA TYR A 106 35.76 6.52 -4.88
C TYR A 106 35.63 7.33 -3.58
N ALA A 107 35.65 8.66 -3.71
CA ALA A 107 35.40 9.56 -2.61
C ALA A 107 33.89 9.86 -2.54
N PHE A 108 33.31 9.77 -1.34
CA PHE A 108 31.89 9.99 -1.11
C PHE A 108 31.66 10.82 0.15
N ASP A 109 30.45 11.33 0.30
CA ASP A 109 29.97 12.04 1.50
C ASP A 109 28.70 11.33 1.98
N GLY A 110 28.75 10.70 3.15
CA GLY A 110 27.67 9.87 3.67
C GLY A 110 28.05 9.02 4.88
N SER A 111 27.10 8.27 5.44
CA SER A 111 27.34 7.33 6.55
C SER A 111 27.66 5.90 6.11
N GLY A 112 27.67 5.62 4.80
CA GLY A 112 27.98 4.32 4.26
C GLY A 112 28.08 4.31 2.74
N ILE A 113 28.40 3.15 2.18
CA ILE A 113 28.47 2.94 0.73
C ILE A 113 28.31 1.45 0.40
N GLU A 114 27.65 1.16 -0.70
CA GLU A 114 27.61 -0.17 -1.33
C GLU A 114 28.34 -0.15 -2.66
N ALA A 115 28.92 -1.29 -3.05
CA ALA A 115 29.41 -1.51 -4.40
C ALA A 115 28.70 -2.72 -5.01
N LEU A 116 28.09 -2.49 -6.16
CA LEU A 116 27.46 -3.49 -7.00
C LEU A 116 28.56 -4.24 -7.76
N THR A 117 28.56 -5.57 -7.64
CA THR A 117 29.51 -6.47 -8.30
C THR A 117 28.75 -7.66 -8.91
N GLU A 118 29.46 -8.64 -9.43
CA GLU A 118 28.87 -9.90 -9.89
C GLU A 118 29.34 -11.08 -9.04
N LEU A 119 28.50 -12.12 -8.92
CA LEU A 119 28.89 -13.40 -8.35
C LEU A 119 29.04 -14.44 -9.46
N ASN A 120 30.19 -15.11 -9.53
CA ASN A 120 30.43 -16.24 -10.40
C ASN A 120 31.65 -17.06 -9.96
N SER A 121 31.83 -18.24 -10.56
CA SER A 121 32.91 -19.18 -10.26
C SER A 121 34.32 -18.69 -10.62
N ASP A 122 34.44 -17.65 -11.46
CA ASP A 122 35.70 -17.00 -11.84
C ASP A 122 36.02 -15.74 -11.03
N GLU A 123 35.15 -15.33 -10.10
CA GLU A 123 35.40 -14.23 -9.19
C GLU A 123 36.23 -14.66 -7.97
N GLY A 124 36.50 -13.74 -7.04
CA GLY A 124 37.30 -14.05 -5.85
C GLY A 124 37.15 -13.04 -4.72
N SER A 125 38.16 -13.03 -3.85
CA SER A 125 38.16 -12.19 -2.65
C SER A 125 38.50 -10.74 -2.97
N ILE A 126 37.75 -9.83 -2.35
CA ILE A 126 37.89 -8.38 -2.46
C ILE A 126 38.15 -7.83 -1.06
N GLY A 127 39.26 -7.11 -0.90
CA GLY A 127 39.53 -6.34 0.32
C GLY A 127 38.82 -4.99 0.25
N VAL A 128 37.98 -4.71 1.25
CA VAL A 128 37.16 -3.49 1.33
C VAL A 128 37.75 -2.55 2.37
N TYR A 129 38.27 -1.42 1.93
CA TYR A 129 38.89 -0.41 2.76
C TYR A 129 38.05 0.87 2.74
N VAL A 130 37.94 1.52 3.89
CA VAL A 130 37.40 2.88 3.99
C VAL A 130 38.39 3.73 4.76
N ASP A 131 38.75 4.88 4.19
CA ASP A 131 39.75 5.82 4.71
C ASP A 131 41.10 5.14 5.00
N GLY A 132 41.51 4.26 4.08
CA GLY A 132 42.76 3.48 4.18
C GLY A 132 42.74 2.35 5.21
N SER A 133 41.64 2.16 5.95
CA SER A 133 41.48 1.09 6.94
C SER A 133 40.67 -0.07 6.37
N LEU A 134 41.19 -1.30 6.47
CA LEU A 134 40.44 -2.51 6.06
C LEU A 134 39.21 -2.66 6.95
N LYS A 135 38.02 -2.68 6.35
CA LYS A 135 36.73 -2.89 7.02
C LYS A 135 36.31 -4.36 6.97
N GLN A 136 36.45 -4.98 5.81
CA GLN A 136 36.07 -6.38 5.59
C GLN A 136 36.78 -6.97 4.37
N THR A 137 36.77 -8.30 4.29
CA THR A 137 37.08 -9.04 3.05
C THR A 137 35.83 -9.81 2.65
N VAL A 138 35.33 -9.57 1.45
CA VAL A 138 34.18 -10.29 0.88
C VAL A 138 34.66 -11.20 -0.25
N SER A 139 33.83 -12.18 -0.64
CA SER A 139 34.14 -13.10 -1.74
C SER A 139 33.03 -13.12 -2.75
N ALA A 140 33.32 -12.69 -3.97
CA ALA A 140 32.39 -12.74 -5.09
C ALA A 140 32.34 -14.14 -5.76
N ALA A 141 33.20 -15.07 -5.33
CA ALA A 141 33.18 -16.44 -5.83
C ALA A 141 31.88 -17.17 -5.43
N ALA A 142 31.11 -17.60 -6.42
CA ALA A 142 29.90 -18.40 -6.24
C ALA A 142 29.82 -19.57 -7.24
N SER A 143 29.14 -20.65 -6.85
CA SER A 143 28.82 -21.75 -7.76
C SER A 143 27.43 -21.55 -8.35
N GLY A 144 27.29 -21.70 -9.67
CA GLY A 144 26.00 -21.55 -10.36
C GLY A 144 26.11 -20.60 -11.55
N ASP A 145 24.97 -20.03 -11.94
CA ASP A 145 24.90 -19.00 -12.97
C ASP A 145 25.51 -17.68 -12.47
N ARG A 146 26.07 -16.89 -13.39
CA ARG A 146 26.57 -15.54 -13.10
C ARG A 146 25.40 -14.64 -12.73
N THR A 147 25.54 -13.86 -11.66
CA THR A 147 24.53 -12.91 -11.18
C THR A 147 25.15 -11.51 -11.09
N ALA A 148 24.53 -10.50 -11.71
CA ALA A 148 25.03 -9.11 -11.77
C ALA A 148 24.37 -8.23 -10.68
N GLN A 149 24.81 -6.98 -10.54
CA GLN A 149 24.25 -6.00 -9.58
C GLN A 149 24.13 -6.50 -8.12
N GLN A 150 25.08 -7.31 -7.66
CA GLN A 150 25.08 -7.88 -6.31
C GLN A 150 25.76 -6.91 -5.33
N ALA A 151 25.02 -6.40 -4.35
CA ALA A 151 25.53 -5.54 -3.28
C ALA A 151 26.33 -6.32 -2.21
N LEU A 152 27.36 -7.05 -2.64
CA LEU A 152 28.19 -7.87 -1.75
C LEU A 152 29.09 -7.01 -0.85
N VAL A 153 29.53 -5.86 -1.36
CA VAL A 153 30.31 -4.89 -0.60
C VAL A 153 29.35 -3.86 -0.01
N THR A 154 29.02 -4.00 1.27
CA THR A 154 28.22 -3.00 2.00
C THR A 154 29.00 -2.52 3.22
N VAL A 155 29.21 -1.20 3.34
CA VAL A 155 29.80 -0.56 4.52
C VAL A 155 28.79 0.43 5.08
N THR A 156 28.43 0.28 6.36
CA THR A 156 27.46 1.14 7.05
C THR A 156 28.01 1.62 8.39
N GLY A 157 27.32 2.59 9.02
CA GLY A 157 27.64 3.06 10.37
C GLY A 157 28.93 3.88 10.44
N LEU A 158 29.34 4.48 9.33
CA LEU A 158 30.40 5.49 9.32
C LEU A 158 29.88 6.78 9.96
N THR A 159 30.80 7.59 10.48
CA THR A 159 30.46 8.93 10.97
C THR A 159 30.03 9.79 9.77
N PRO A 160 28.86 10.45 9.81
CA PRO A 160 28.45 11.42 8.78
C PRO A 160 29.58 12.30 8.25
N GLY A 161 29.76 12.33 6.92
CA GLY A 161 30.78 13.15 6.27
C GLY A 161 31.58 12.44 5.18
N SER A 162 32.71 13.08 4.82
CA SER A 162 33.53 12.64 3.69
C SER A 162 34.39 11.42 4.01
N HIS A 163 34.31 10.43 3.13
CA HIS A 163 35.03 9.16 3.20
C HIS A 163 35.61 8.77 1.84
N THR A 164 36.51 7.80 1.83
CA THR A 164 37.03 7.18 0.60
C THR A 164 36.91 5.66 0.66
N LEU A 165 36.11 5.08 -0.24
CA LEU A 165 36.07 3.64 -0.48
C LEU A 165 37.30 3.24 -1.32
N GLN A 166 37.93 2.12 -0.98
CA GLN A 166 38.88 1.44 -1.84
C GLN A 166 38.62 -0.07 -1.83
N LEU A 167 38.40 -0.65 -3.01
CA LEU A 167 38.27 -2.09 -3.22
C LEU A 167 39.55 -2.62 -3.84
N VAL A 168 40.11 -3.68 -3.29
CA VAL A 168 41.38 -4.28 -3.74
C VAL A 168 41.16 -5.74 -4.11
N LYS A 169 41.54 -6.13 -5.32
CA LYS A 169 41.47 -7.53 -5.76
C LYS A 169 42.50 -8.37 -5.00
N GLN A 170 42.06 -9.45 -4.35
CA GLN A 170 42.95 -10.33 -3.57
C GLN A 170 43.12 -11.73 -4.19
N SER A 171 42.07 -12.28 -4.80
CA SER A 171 42.09 -13.62 -5.41
C SER A 171 41.04 -13.74 -6.53
N GLY A 172 40.89 -14.93 -7.13
CA GLY A 172 39.96 -15.20 -8.24
C GLY A 172 40.51 -14.80 -9.61
N GLY A 173 39.78 -15.13 -10.67
CA GLY A 173 40.08 -14.71 -12.04
C GLY A 173 39.81 -13.21 -12.25
N TYR A 174 38.68 -12.71 -11.77
CA TYR A 174 38.25 -11.32 -11.91
C TYR A 174 37.94 -10.65 -10.56
N MET A 175 37.88 -9.32 -10.57
CA MET A 175 37.15 -8.47 -9.64
C MET A 175 36.44 -7.45 -10.50
N VAL A 176 35.13 -7.31 -10.34
CA VAL A 176 34.27 -6.45 -11.17
C VAL A 176 33.60 -5.38 -10.33
N LEU A 177 33.54 -4.16 -10.88
CA LEU A 177 32.69 -3.08 -10.38
C LEU A 177 31.67 -2.73 -11.46
N ASP A 178 30.41 -2.74 -11.06
CA ASP A 178 29.22 -2.44 -11.89
C ASP A 178 28.62 -1.08 -11.49
N GLY A 179 28.54 -0.80 -10.19
CA GLY A 179 28.06 0.50 -9.70
C GLY A 179 28.36 0.75 -8.23
N LEU A 180 28.10 1.97 -7.77
CA LEU A 180 28.25 2.37 -6.37
C LEU A 180 26.98 3.04 -5.85
N VAL A 181 26.65 2.83 -4.58
CA VAL A 181 25.48 3.42 -3.94
C VAL A 181 25.90 4.06 -2.62
N VAL A 182 25.84 5.40 -2.52
CA VAL A 182 26.26 6.12 -1.29
C VAL A 182 25.11 6.17 -0.30
N ILE A 183 25.33 5.70 0.93
CA ILE A 183 24.33 5.72 2.00
C ILE A 183 24.47 7.04 2.78
N PRO A 184 23.43 7.89 2.86
CA PRO A 184 23.51 9.22 3.46
C PRO A 184 23.62 9.20 4.99
N ASP A 185 23.91 10.35 5.60
CA ASP A 185 24.26 10.55 7.01
C ASP A 185 23.25 10.05 8.06
N ALA A 186 21.97 9.94 7.68
CA ALA A 186 20.95 9.23 8.43
C ALA A 186 19.82 8.87 7.47
N ILE A 187 19.35 7.63 7.42
CA ILE A 187 17.99 7.33 6.94
C ILE A 187 17.10 7.65 8.14
N ALA A 188 16.65 8.88 8.26
CA ALA A 188 15.68 9.27 9.26
C ALA A 188 14.34 9.32 8.53
N PRO A 189 13.48 8.31 8.70
CA PRO A 189 12.15 8.39 8.13
C PRO A 189 11.42 9.60 8.72
N VAL A 190 10.56 10.24 7.93
CA VAL A 190 9.51 11.08 8.52
C VAL A 190 8.54 10.13 9.20
N HIS A 191 8.14 10.41 10.44
CA HIS A 191 7.37 9.42 11.18
C HIS A 191 6.32 9.99 12.13
N ASP A 192 5.34 9.15 12.45
CA ASP A 192 4.26 9.40 13.41
C ASP A 192 3.41 10.64 13.08
N ILE A 193 2.89 10.70 11.86
CA ILE A 193 2.02 11.80 11.39
C ILE A 193 0.70 11.22 10.90
N THR A 194 -0.41 11.77 11.38
CA THR A 194 -1.75 11.41 10.93
C THR A 194 -2.46 12.63 10.38
N PHE A 195 -2.99 12.51 9.17
CA PHE A 195 -4.01 13.40 8.60
C PHE A 195 -5.37 12.73 8.79
N SER A 196 -6.37 13.52 9.18
CA SER A 196 -7.71 12.98 9.34
C SER A 196 -8.81 14.00 9.12
N GLY A 197 -9.83 13.61 8.34
CA GLY A 197 -10.97 14.45 8.01
C GLY A 197 -10.63 15.64 7.12
N ILE A 198 -9.55 15.57 6.34
CA ILE A 198 -9.05 16.65 5.49
C ILE A 198 -9.43 16.39 4.03
N THR A 199 -9.85 17.44 3.33
CA THR A 199 -9.97 17.43 1.87
C THR A 199 -8.73 18.04 1.22
N PHE A 200 -8.07 17.25 0.38
CA PHE A 200 -6.95 17.64 -0.47
C PHE A 200 -7.44 17.73 -1.91
N ALA A 201 -7.33 18.90 -2.53
CA ALA A 201 -7.82 19.11 -3.89
C ALA A 201 -7.04 20.14 -4.69
N TYR A 202 -7.18 20.07 -6.01
CA TYR A 202 -6.70 21.04 -6.99
C TYR A 202 -5.17 21.08 -7.14
N THR A 203 -4.58 19.95 -7.53
CA THR A 203 -3.17 19.88 -7.99
C THR A 203 -3.04 19.88 -9.52
N THR A 204 -1.85 20.17 -10.03
CA THR A 204 -1.52 20.17 -11.46
C THR A 204 -0.25 19.37 -11.72
N TRP A 205 -0.14 18.73 -12.87
CA TRP A 205 1.12 18.16 -13.33
C TRP A 205 1.37 18.52 -14.79
N ASN A 206 2.47 19.25 -15.04
CA ASN A 206 2.74 19.88 -16.33
C ASN A 206 3.83 19.16 -17.14
N ALA A 207 4.40 18.06 -16.64
CA ALA A 207 5.46 17.36 -17.37
C ALA A 207 5.02 16.92 -18.77
N PRO A 208 3.80 16.37 -18.98
CA PRO A 208 3.32 15.97 -20.31
C PRO A 208 3.22 17.11 -21.32
N THR A 209 2.99 18.35 -20.87
CA THR A 209 2.94 19.53 -21.76
C THR A 209 4.29 19.80 -22.44
N THR A 210 5.40 19.45 -21.77
CA THR A 210 6.76 19.75 -22.25
C THR A 210 7.47 18.53 -22.83
N ALA A 211 7.28 17.35 -22.23
CA ALA A 211 7.99 16.14 -22.60
C ALA A 211 7.12 15.16 -23.41
N GLY A 212 5.80 15.34 -23.41
CA GLY A 212 4.84 14.30 -23.78
C GLY A 212 4.64 13.30 -22.65
N TYR A 213 3.67 12.40 -22.84
CA TYR A 213 3.38 11.27 -21.94
C TYR A 213 3.53 9.99 -22.76
N ILE A 214 4.53 9.17 -22.42
CA ILE A 214 4.82 7.90 -23.10
C ILE A 214 4.59 6.81 -22.07
N ASP A 215 3.37 6.29 -22.04
CA ASP A 215 2.99 5.25 -21.10
C ASP A 215 3.81 3.98 -21.31
N ASN A 216 4.18 3.35 -20.21
CA ASN A 216 4.58 1.96 -20.15
C ASN A 216 3.39 1.13 -19.68
N GLN A 217 2.95 1.35 -18.44
CA GLN A 217 1.79 0.68 -17.84
C GLN A 217 1.41 1.35 -16.51
N ALA A 218 0.13 1.64 -16.31
CA ALA A 218 -0.46 2.01 -15.02
C ALA A 218 0.18 3.22 -14.32
N GLY A 219 0.36 4.33 -15.04
CA GLY A 219 0.94 5.56 -14.50
C GLY A 219 2.47 5.54 -14.42
N ILE A 220 3.10 4.50 -14.96
CA ILE A 220 4.55 4.41 -15.14
C ILE A 220 4.89 4.73 -16.60
N GLU A 221 5.81 5.65 -16.79
CA GLU A 221 6.21 6.22 -18.07
C GLU A 221 7.62 5.79 -18.48
N TRP A 222 7.90 5.89 -19.78
CA TRP A 222 9.26 5.86 -20.31
C TRP A 222 9.78 7.28 -20.54
N THR A 223 11.03 7.54 -20.15
CA THR A 223 11.67 8.82 -20.49
C THR A 223 12.05 8.87 -21.98
N ALA A 224 11.95 10.05 -22.59
CA ALA A 224 12.38 10.27 -23.97
C ALA A 224 13.89 10.02 -24.17
N SER A 225 14.70 10.12 -23.10
CA SER A 225 16.14 9.92 -23.11
C SER A 225 16.57 8.47 -22.87
N ASN A 226 15.76 7.67 -22.19
CA ASN A 226 16.05 6.27 -21.88
C ASN A 226 14.76 5.45 -21.77
N ALA A 227 14.53 4.60 -22.77
CA ALA A 227 13.37 3.71 -22.85
C ALA A 227 13.42 2.52 -21.87
N TRP A 228 14.36 2.51 -20.92
CA TRP A 228 14.53 1.48 -19.91
C TRP A 228 14.57 2.01 -18.47
N LEU A 229 14.41 3.33 -18.27
CA LEU A 229 14.22 3.92 -16.96
C LEU A 229 12.72 4.19 -16.75
N PRO A 230 12.03 3.36 -15.94
CA PRO A 230 10.64 3.64 -15.58
C PRO A 230 10.57 4.90 -14.71
N VAL A 231 9.60 5.77 -14.98
CA VAL A 231 9.34 6.95 -14.15
C VAL A 231 7.90 6.90 -13.69
N LYS A 232 7.68 7.05 -12.38
CA LYS A 232 6.35 7.06 -11.78
C LYS A 232 5.72 8.45 -11.90
N THR A 233 4.44 8.51 -12.25
CA THR A 233 3.67 9.76 -12.19
C THR A 233 3.67 10.30 -10.75
N PRO A 234 3.95 11.60 -10.50
CA PRO A 234 3.91 12.19 -9.16
C PRO A 234 2.55 12.05 -8.47
N ALA A 235 2.47 12.47 -7.21
CA ALA A 235 1.23 12.45 -6.44
C ALA A 235 0.96 13.76 -5.71
N ALA A 236 -0.32 14.08 -5.50
CA ALA A 236 -0.75 15.22 -4.70
C ALA A 236 -0.29 15.09 -3.22
N LEU A 237 -0.36 13.87 -2.67
CA LEU A 237 0.18 13.51 -1.35
C LEU A 237 1.27 12.46 -1.53
N GLU A 238 2.52 12.86 -1.33
CA GLU A 238 3.69 11.99 -1.48
C GLU A 238 4.33 11.70 -0.13
N VAL A 239 4.58 10.41 0.14
CA VAL A 239 5.35 9.93 1.27
C VAL A 239 6.56 9.18 0.75
N VAL A 240 7.75 9.63 1.12
CA VAL A 240 9.02 8.97 0.78
C VAL A 240 9.77 8.72 2.07
N ARG A 241 10.12 7.46 2.33
CA ARG A 241 10.75 7.03 3.58
C ARG A 241 9.92 7.46 4.78
N GLY A 242 8.61 7.27 4.69
CA GLY A 242 7.71 7.44 5.83
C GLY A 242 7.79 6.25 6.77
N ASN A 243 7.53 6.45 8.05
CA ASN A 243 7.23 5.37 8.98
C ASN A 243 6.04 5.75 9.84
N ASN A 244 4.95 4.98 9.84
CA ASN A 244 3.74 5.33 10.60
C ASN A 244 3.16 6.68 10.16
N ILE A 245 2.93 6.81 8.84
CA ILE A 245 2.26 7.97 8.22
C ILE A 245 0.85 7.55 7.82
N ASP A 246 -0.15 8.17 8.41
CA ASP A 246 -1.55 7.76 8.24
C ASP A 246 -2.41 8.87 7.63
N PHE A 247 -3.28 8.47 6.71
CA PHE A 247 -4.36 9.28 6.14
C PHE A 247 -5.68 8.58 6.47
N THR A 248 -6.54 9.20 7.29
CA THR A 248 -7.72 8.54 7.85
C THR A 248 -8.98 9.38 7.69
N ASP A 249 -10.00 8.84 7.03
CA ASP A 249 -11.25 9.55 6.75
C ASP A 249 -11.03 10.86 5.95
N ASP A 250 -10.00 10.89 5.10
CA ASP A 250 -9.66 12.01 4.23
C ASP A 250 -10.38 11.94 2.88
N ILE A 251 -10.39 13.04 2.14
CA ILE A 251 -10.86 13.11 0.76
C ILE A 251 -9.73 13.66 -0.11
N VAL A 252 -9.28 12.88 -1.08
CA VAL A 252 -8.30 13.30 -2.10
C VAL A 252 -9.03 13.37 -3.44
N THR A 253 -9.14 14.56 -4.02
CA THR A 253 -9.94 14.74 -5.23
C THR A 253 -9.47 15.86 -6.14
N ASP A 254 -9.86 15.83 -7.41
CA ASP A 254 -9.54 16.87 -8.40
C ASP A 254 -8.01 17.13 -8.49
N THR A 255 -7.22 16.05 -8.61
CA THR A 255 -5.75 16.11 -8.69
C THR A 255 -5.28 15.98 -10.14
N GLY A 256 -4.26 16.74 -10.52
CA GLY A 256 -3.68 16.71 -11.87
C GLY A 256 -2.71 15.54 -12.12
N ASP A 257 -2.49 14.72 -11.10
CA ASP A 257 -1.56 13.60 -11.01
C ASP A 257 -2.16 12.48 -10.13
N THR A 258 -1.32 11.60 -9.57
CA THR A 258 -1.78 10.54 -8.65
C THR A 258 -2.37 11.15 -7.38
N GLY A 259 -3.36 10.51 -6.75
CA GLY A 259 -3.90 10.98 -5.48
C GLY A 259 -2.92 10.88 -4.31
N VAL A 260 -2.56 9.65 -3.95
CA VAL A 260 -1.70 9.33 -2.79
C VAL A 260 -0.59 8.36 -3.21
N ASP A 261 0.64 8.60 -2.76
CA ASP A 261 1.78 7.71 -3.00
C ASP A 261 2.55 7.40 -1.71
N PHE A 262 2.56 6.13 -1.33
CA PHE A 262 3.51 5.58 -0.36
C PHE A 262 4.75 5.06 -1.12
N GLY A 263 5.65 5.97 -1.48
CA GLY A 263 6.83 5.71 -2.31
C GLY A 263 8.05 5.17 -1.54
N ASP A 264 9.23 5.22 -2.17
CA ASP A 264 10.51 4.61 -1.75
C ASP A 264 10.71 4.54 -0.23
N GLY A 265 10.88 3.31 0.28
CA GLY A 265 11.27 3.06 1.67
C GLY A 265 10.21 3.43 2.70
N THR A 266 8.97 3.71 2.29
CA THR A 266 7.86 3.94 3.21
C THR A 266 7.50 2.64 3.92
N GLN A 267 7.20 2.73 5.22
CA GLN A 267 6.89 1.57 6.03
C GLN A 267 5.76 1.81 7.01
N ASN A 268 4.98 0.76 7.27
CA ASN A 268 3.95 0.73 8.32
C ASN A 268 2.99 1.94 8.25
N SER A 269 2.68 2.42 7.05
CA SER A 269 1.86 3.60 6.81
C SER A 269 0.49 3.19 6.27
N THR A 270 -0.56 3.95 6.60
CA THR A 270 -1.94 3.53 6.31
C THR A 270 -2.76 4.60 5.62
N LEU A 271 -3.40 4.26 4.50
CA LEU A 271 -4.55 4.99 3.98
C LEU A 271 -5.82 4.24 4.39
N SER A 272 -6.66 4.84 5.23
CA SER A 272 -7.88 4.20 5.72
C SER A 272 -9.12 5.09 5.73
N GLY A 273 -10.29 4.48 5.52
CA GLY A 273 -11.59 5.18 5.62
C GLY A 273 -11.80 6.32 4.63
N SER A 274 -10.88 6.51 3.69
CA SER A 274 -10.75 7.72 2.89
C SER A 274 -11.41 7.56 1.52
N THR A 275 -11.67 8.69 0.86
CA THR A 275 -12.14 8.73 -0.53
C THR A 275 -11.04 9.28 -1.43
N VAL A 276 -10.66 8.53 -2.47
CA VAL A 276 -9.74 8.98 -3.53
C VAL A 276 -10.49 8.95 -4.85
N THR A 277 -10.71 10.10 -5.47
CA THR A 277 -11.56 10.17 -6.67
C THR A 277 -11.25 11.37 -7.54
N GLN A 278 -11.47 11.26 -8.86
CA GLN A 278 -11.21 12.34 -9.82
C GLN A 278 -9.73 12.75 -9.84
N THR A 279 -8.84 11.75 -9.79
CA THR A 279 -7.41 11.97 -10.06
C THR A 279 -7.15 11.82 -11.57
N ALA A 280 -6.28 12.66 -12.12
CA ALA A 280 -5.92 12.59 -13.54
C ALA A 280 -5.17 11.30 -13.90
N ALA A 281 -4.40 10.75 -12.94
CA ALA A 281 -3.61 9.52 -13.07
C ALA A 281 -4.12 8.41 -12.11
N ASN A 282 -3.24 7.68 -11.43
CA ASN A 282 -3.66 6.64 -10.49
C ASN A 282 -4.40 7.21 -9.28
N GLY A 283 -5.22 6.40 -8.61
CA GLY A 283 -5.77 6.75 -7.30
C GLY A 283 -4.69 6.68 -6.22
N VAL A 284 -4.17 5.48 -5.97
CA VAL A 284 -3.18 5.22 -4.91
C VAL A 284 -1.99 4.42 -5.45
N ASN A 285 -0.78 4.85 -5.11
CA ASN A 285 0.47 4.15 -5.41
C ASN A 285 1.13 3.61 -4.11
N LEU A 286 1.78 2.45 -4.21
CA LEU A 286 2.67 1.91 -3.18
C LEU A 286 3.97 1.39 -3.80
N GLY A 287 5.10 1.68 -3.17
CA GLY A 287 6.42 1.23 -3.60
C GLY A 287 6.87 1.83 -4.93
N GLU A 288 7.89 1.21 -5.52
CA GLU A 288 8.58 1.76 -6.69
C GLU A 288 8.70 0.76 -7.85
N ALA A 289 9.15 1.27 -9.01
CA ALA A 289 9.37 0.49 -10.22
C ALA A 289 10.85 0.12 -10.44
N ASP A 290 11.77 0.68 -9.66
CA ASP A 290 13.22 0.62 -9.89
C ASP A 290 14.07 0.28 -8.64
N ASP A 291 13.48 0.07 -7.46
CA ASP A 291 14.19 -0.20 -6.19
C ASP A 291 14.31 -1.71 -5.82
N TYR A 292 13.99 -2.61 -6.74
CA TYR A 292 13.77 -4.04 -6.45
C TYR A 292 14.94 -4.77 -5.75
N TYR A 293 16.17 -4.29 -5.92
CA TYR A 293 17.40 -4.94 -5.46
C TYR A 293 17.78 -4.60 -4.01
N GLN A 294 16.98 -3.79 -3.30
CA GLN A 294 17.31 -3.28 -1.98
C GLN A 294 17.61 -4.40 -0.96
N PRO A 295 18.87 -4.57 -0.49
CA PRO A 295 19.21 -5.62 0.49
C PRO A 295 18.88 -5.23 1.93
N SER A 296 18.75 -3.93 2.23
CA SER A 296 18.48 -3.43 3.57
C SER A 296 16.99 -3.32 3.82
N THR A 297 16.47 -4.06 4.80
CA THR A 297 15.05 -3.96 5.20
C THR A 297 14.66 -2.56 5.69
N ALA A 298 15.62 -1.75 6.14
CA ALA A 298 15.36 -0.38 6.57
C ALA A 298 15.12 0.60 5.40
N LEU A 299 15.39 0.16 4.17
CA LEU A 299 15.21 0.94 2.94
C LEU A 299 14.16 0.34 2.01
N MET A 300 13.65 -0.87 2.31
CA MET A 300 12.55 -1.46 1.56
C MET A 300 11.24 -0.74 1.87
N THR A 301 10.32 -0.75 0.91
CA THR A 301 8.92 -0.38 1.14
C THR A 301 8.20 -1.55 1.82
N LEU A 302 7.71 -1.38 3.06
CA LEU A 302 7.27 -2.48 3.91
C LEU A 302 5.97 -2.25 4.68
N ASN A 303 5.06 -3.22 4.64
CA ASN A 303 3.88 -3.30 5.51
C ASN A 303 2.92 -2.09 5.43
N ASP A 304 2.89 -1.38 4.30
CA ASP A 304 1.93 -0.31 4.08
C ASP A 304 0.53 -0.87 3.78
N THR A 305 -0.49 -0.17 4.23
CA THR A 305 -1.88 -0.63 4.22
C THR A 305 -2.80 0.36 3.51
N VAL A 306 -3.58 -0.14 2.56
CA VAL A 306 -4.69 0.60 1.94
C VAL A 306 -5.96 -0.14 2.28
N THR A 307 -6.78 0.41 3.18
CA THR A 307 -7.97 -0.29 3.65
C THR A 307 -9.22 0.54 3.86
N GLN A 308 -10.39 -0.03 3.65
CA GLN A 308 -11.67 0.64 3.95
C GLN A 308 -11.87 1.95 3.17
N ASN A 309 -11.24 2.09 2.00
CA ASN A 309 -11.33 3.29 1.17
C ASN A 309 -12.34 3.13 0.03
N THR A 310 -12.88 4.26 -0.42
CA THR A 310 -13.57 4.36 -1.72
C THR A 310 -12.61 4.99 -2.73
N ILE A 311 -12.17 4.21 -3.71
CA ILE A 311 -11.17 4.62 -4.71
C ILE A 311 -11.81 4.49 -6.08
N THR A 312 -12.30 5.59 -6.66
CA THR A 312 -13.10 5.52 -7.89
C THR A 312 -12.92 6.71 -8.81
N HIS A 313 -13.20 6.55 -10.10
CA HIS A 313 -13.18 7.64 -11.09
C HIS A 313 -11.80 8.31 -11.20
N ASN A 314 -10.74 7.52 -11.21
CA ASN A 314 -9.35 7.95 -11.40
C ASN A 314 -8.94 7.75 -12.86
N GLY A 315 -7.76 8.22 -13.25
CA GLY A 315 -7.27 8.17 -14.62
C GLY A 315 -8.12 9.02 -15.57
N THR A 316 -8.63 10.17 -15.11
CA THR A 316 -9.57 10.99 -15.89
C THR A 316 -8.97 11.59 -17.15
N ASP A 317 -7.64 11.79 -17.16
CA ASP A 317 -6.89 12.32 -18.31
C ASP A 317 -5.88 11.28 -18.84
N TYR A 318 -5.11 10.66 -17.95
CA TYR A 318 -4.16 9.60 -18.28
C TYR A 318 -4.87 8.25 -18.17
N HIS A 319 -5.44 7.79 -19.30
CA HIS A 319 -6.31 6.61 -19.33
C HIS A 319 -5.63 5.27 -19.02
N ASP A 320 -4.31 5.23 -18.86
CA ASP A 320 -3.63 4.07 -18.26
C ASP A 320 -3.72 4.06 -16.72
N GLY A 321 -4.27 5.11 -16.11
CA GLY A 321 -4.53 5.22 -14.69
C GLY A 321 -5.44 4.11 -14.14
N ILE A 322 -5.18 3.72 -12.89
CA ILE A 322 -5.88 2.65 -12.18
C ILE A 322 -6.26 3.05 -10.75
N GLY A 323 -7.06 2.23 -10.07
CA GLY A 323 -7.44 2.46 -8.68
C GLY A 323 -6.26 2.37 -7.72
N VAL A 324 -5.64 1.18 -7.60
CA VAL A 324 -4.46 0.97 -6.74
C VAL A 324 -3.34 0.30 -7.53
N TRP A 325 -2.19 0.98 -7.61
CA TRP A 325 -0.95 0.43 -8.13
C TRP A 325 0.03 0.16 -6.99
N ALA A 326 0.63 -1.03 -6.98
CA ALA A 326 1.70 -1.36 -6.07
C ALA A 326 2.86 -1.95 -6.87
N GLY A 327 4.03 -1.31 -6.84
CA GLY A 327 5.24 -1.78 -7.50
C GLY A 327 5.96 -2.86 -6.69
N TYR A 328 7.25 -2.67 -6.46
CA TYR A 328 8.03 -3.47 -5.52
C TYR A 328 7.71 -3.03 -4.08
N THR A 329 7.11 -3.96 -3.33
CA THR A 329 6.78 -3.79 -1.91
C THR A 329 6.73 -5.16 -1.24
N ARG A 330 6.85 -5.22 0.09
CA ARG A 330 6.76 -6.46 0.87
C ARG A 330 5.85 -6.28 2.08
N GLY A 331 4.95 -7.23 2.28
CA GLY A 331 4.00 -7.21 3.38
C GLY A 331 2.85 -6.21 3.23
N ALA A 332 2.68 -5.59 2.05
CA ALA A 332 1.59 -4.65 1.80
C ALA A 332 0.22 -5.31 1.96
N VAL A 333 -0.75 -4.57 2.50
CA VAL A 333 -2.13 -5.03 2.68
C VAL A 333 -3.10 -4.09 1.99
N ILE A 334 -3.69 -4.54 0.88
CA ILE A 334 -4.75 -3.83 0.16
C ILE A 334 -6.05 -4.55 0.48
N SER A 335 -6.86 -4.00 1.40
CA SER A 335 -8.03 -4.74 1.90
C SER A 335 -9.29 -3.95 2.15
N HIS A 336 -10.46 -4.56 1.91
CA HIS A 336 -11.75 -3.91 2.17
C HIS A 336 -11.95 -2.55 1.48
N ASN A 337 -11.37 -2.38 0.29
CA ASN A 337 -11.60 -1.17 -0.51
C ASN A 337 -12.73 -1.39 -1.51
N THR A 338 -13.50 -0.34 -1.78
CA THR A 338 -14.40 -0.25 -2.93
C THR A 338 -13.65 0.47 -4.04
N VAL A 339 -13.28 -0.27 -5.09
CA VAL A 339 -12.47 0.20 -6.23
C VAL A 339 -13.30 0.15 -7.51
N GLY A 340 -13.27 1.20 -8.33
CA GLY A 340 -14.00 1.11 -9.60
C GLY A 340 -14.16 2.36 -10.43
N ASP A 341 -14.87 2.19 -11.55
CA ASP A 341 -15.09 3.25 -12.53
C ASP A 341 -13.78 3.78 -13.16
N GLU A 342 -12.82 2.86 -13.33
CA GLU A 342 -11.47 3.16 -13.81
C GLU A 342 -11.31 2.87 -15.33
N PRO A 343 -10.50 3.68 -16.05
CA PRO A 343 -10.30 3.49 -17.49
C PRO A 343 -9.54 2.21 -17.82
N TYR A 344 -8.67 1.74 -16.90
CA TYR A 344 -7.82 0.57 -17.11
C TYR A 344 -8.00 -0.52 -16.03
N GLY A 345 -7.08 -0.70 -15.09
CA GLY A 345 -7.12 -1.76 -14.07
C GLY A 345 -7.82 -1.37 -12.76
N GLY A 346 -8.13 -2.37 -11.93
CA GLY A 346 -8.61 -2.16 -10.55
C GLY A 346 -7.45 -2.08 -9.57
N ILE A 347 -6.91 -3.24 -9.20
CA ILE A 347 -5.73 -3.37 -8.33
C ILE A 347 -4.62 -4.08 -9.11
N ASN A 348 -3.49 -3.41 -9.29
CA ASN A 348 -2.30 -3.98 -9.92
C ASN A 348 -1.18 -4.10 -8.87
N LEU A 349 -0.58 -5.29 -8.72
CA LEU A 349 0.49 -5.50 -7.75
C LEU A 349 1.70 -6.25 -8.33
N GLY A 350 2.87 -5.65 -8.16
CA GLY A 350 4.16 -6.13 -8.62
C GLY A 350 4.58 -5.48 -9.93
N TRP A 351 5.86 -5.64 -10.28
CA TRP A 351 6.47 -4.99 -11.44
C TRP A 351 7.59 -5.84 -12.07
N GLY A 352 8.04 -5.41 -13.26
CA GLY A 352 9.30 -5.87 -13.87
C GLY A 352 9.22 -7.15 -14.68
N TRP A 353 8.03 -7.69 -14.95
CA TRP A 353 7.80 -8.84 -15.86
C TRP A 353 8.67 -10.08 -15.58
N GLY A 354 9.20 -10.22 -14.36
CA GLY A 354 10.11 -11.31 -13.98
C GLY A 354 11.53 -11.22 -14.52
N TRP A 355 11.99 -10.05 -15.00
CA TRP A 355 13.39 -9.84 -15.40
C TRP A 355 14.37 -10.00 -14.22
N GLN A 356 13.86 -9.93 -12.99
CA GLN A 356 14.55 -10.17 -11.72
C GLN A 356 14.32 -11.59 -11.16
N SER A 357 13.61 -12.46 -11.89
CA SER A 357 13.40 -13.85 -11.46
C SER A 357 14.68 -14.68 -11.63
N SER A 358 14.72 -15.88 -11.03
CA SER A 358 15.86 -16.78 -11.16
C SER A 358 16.24 -17.09 -12.62
N CYS A 359 17.49 -17.47 -12.87
CA CYS A 359 17.97 -17.75 -14.22
C CYS A 359 17.17 -18.83 -14.97
N SER A 360 16.67 -19.84 -14.27
CA SER A 360 15.78 -20.83 -14.86
C SER A 360 14.46 -20.23 -15.36
N MET A 361 13.94 -19.22 -14.67
CA MET A 361 12.70 -18.53 -15.04
C MET A 361 12.92 -17.53 -16.18
N GLN A 362 14.04 -16.79 -16.16
CA GLN A 362 14.42 -15.91 -17.27
C GLN A 362 14.69 -16.71 -18.56
N SER A 363 15.29 -17.90 -18.45
CA SER A 363 15.44 -18.81 -19.59
C SER A 363 14.07 -19.23 -20.16
N ALA A 364 13.07 -19.46 -19.30
CA ALA A 364 11.70 -19.74 -19.73
C ALA A 364 11.01 -18.54 -20.42
N GLN A 365 11.46 -17.30 -20.17
CA GLN A 365 11.05 -16.08 -20.91
C GLN A 365 11.68 -15.99 -22.31
N GLY A 366 12.63 -16.88 -22.63
CA GLY A 366 13.39 -16.83 -23.88
C GLY A 366 14.62 -15.91 -23.82
N LEU A 367 15.05 -15.49 -22.62
CA LEU A 367 16.28 -14.72 -22.46
C LEU A 367 17.50 -15.62 -22.68
N ALA A 368 18.32 -15.26 -23.67
CA ALA A 368 19.54 -16.00 -24.02
C ALA A 368 20.66 -15.88 -22.99
N THR A 369 20.59 -14.87 -22.11
CA THR A 369 21.53 -14.64 -21.02
C THR A 369 20.75 -14.21 -19.79
N CYS A 370 20.98 -14.90 -18.68
CA CYS A 370 20.37 -14.55 -17.41
C CYS A 370 20.86 -13.19 -16.93
N ARG A 371 19.93 -12.34 -16.49
CA ARG A 371 20.15 -10.98 -16.00
C ARG A 371 19.88 -10.85 -14.50
N HIS A 372 20.33 -11.81 -13.69
CA HIS A 372 19.84 -11.95 -12.31
C HIS A 372 20.17 -10.74 -11.43
N GLY A 373 19.14 -9.94 -11.16
CA GLY A 373 19.01 -9.13 -9.94
C GLY A 373 18.00 -9.80 -9.01
N THR A 374 18.15 -9.68 -7.70
CA THR A 374 17.19 -10.21 -6.72
C THR A 374 16.06 -9.20 -6.49
N ASP A 375 14.79 -9.61 -6.51
CA ASP A 375 13.67 -8.76 -6.05
C ASP A 375 13.35 -8.99 -4.56
N TYR A 376 13.03 -7.95 -3.79
CA TYR A 376 12.63 -8.13 -2.39
C TYR A 376 11.13 -8.36 -2.21
N ALA A 377 10.31 -8.19 -3.25
CA ALA A 377 8.86 -8.19 -3.13
C ALA A 377 8.29 -9.54 -2.65
N GLY A 378 7.25 -9.49 -1.82
CA GLY A 378 6.56 -10.71 -1.38
C GLY A 378 5.77 -10.57 -0.09
N GLY A 379 4.97 -11.59 0.22
CA GLY A 379 4.09 -11.59 1.41
C GLY A 379 3.00 -10.52 1.35
N ASN A 380 2.72 -9.99 0.17
CA ASN A 380 1.70 -8.97 -0.08
C ASN A 380 0.30 -9.61 -0.11
N GLN A 381 -0.71 -8.83 0.25
CA GLN A 381 -2.07 -9.34 0.48
C GLN A 381 -3.11 -8.44 -0.18
N ILE A 382 -3.93 -9.00 -1.06
CA ILE A 382 -5.08 -8.34 -1.67
C ILE A 382 -6.35 -9.03 -1.16
N LEU A 383 -7.01 -8.42 -0.18
CA LEU A 383 -8.02 -9.10 0.64
C LEU A 383 -9.38 -8.39 0.64
N ASN A 384 -10.47 -9.12 0.41
CA ASN A 384 -11.82 -8.59 0.64
C ASN A 384 -12.14 -7.26 -0.07
N ASN A 385 -11.58 -6.97 -1.24
CA ASN A 385 -11.90 -5.76 -2.00
C ASN A 385 -13.13 -5.99 -2.89
N SER A 386 -13.94 -4.94 -3.09
CA SER A 386 -15.00 -4.92 -4.09
C SER A 386 -14.52 -4.10 -5.27
N ILE A 387 -14.43 -4.72 -6.45
CA ILE A 387 -13.85 -4.10 -7.64
C ILE A 387 -14.89 -4.14 -8.76
N SER A 388 -15.23 -2.99 -9.33
CA SER A 388 -16.26 -2.94 -10.36
C SER A 388 -16.01 -1.88 -11.42
N ASN A 389 -16.62 -2.05 -12.60
CA ASN A 389 -16.57 -1.06 -13.69
C ASN A 389 -15.16 -0.60 -14.07
N VAL A 390 -14.18 -1.50 -14.02
CA VAL A 390 -12.82 -1.24 -14.52
C VAL A 390 -12.72 -1.56 -16.01
N MET A 391 -11.62 -1.20 -16.66
CA MET A 391 -11.37 -1.36 -18.10
C MET A 391 -12.41 -0.65 -18.96
N GLN A 392 -12.80 0.57 -18.60
CA GLN A 392 -13.78 1.33 -19.39
C GLN A 392 -13.21 1.83 -20.72
N TRP A 393 -11.90 2.06 -20.80
CA TRP A 393 -11.21 2.60 -21.97
C TRP A 393 -10.17 1.63 -22.53
N LEU A 394 -9.22 1.20 -21.68
CA LEU A 394 -8.16 0.27 -22.05
C LEU A 394 -8.56 -1.18 -21.77
N ARG A 395 -7.78 -2.11 -22.31
CA ARG A 395 -7.95 -3.58 -22.22
C ARG A 395 -6.60 -4.18 -21.85
N ASP A 396 -6.55 -5.50 -21.64
CA ASP A 396 -5.34 -6.22 -21.19
C ASP A 396 -5.04 -6.03 -19.68
N ASN A 397 -6.10 -6.09 -18.89
CA ASN A 397 -6.03 -6.04 -17.43
C ASN A 397 -7.14 -6.90 -16.81
N ALA A 398 -7.37 -6.78 -15.51
CA ALA A 398 -8.37 -7.53 -14.77
C ALA A 398 -8.88 -6.73 -13.57
N PHE A 399 -9.77 -7.34 -12.75
CA PHE A 399 -10.09 -6.75 -11.45
C PHE A 399 -8.82 -6.70 -10.59
N ILE A 400 -8.07 -7.80 -10.58
CA ILE A 400 -6.77 -7.90 -9.94
C ILE A 400 -5.75 -8.40 -10.97
N TYR A 401 -4.74 -7.59 -11.22
CA TYR A 401 -3.61 -7.91 -12.07
C TYR A 401 -2.35 -8.03 -11.19
N VAL A 402 -1.53 -9.05 -11.42
CA VAL A 402 -0.26 -9.20 -10.69
C VAL A 402 0.89 -9.47 -11.65
N LEU A 403 2.09 -9.04 -11.27
CA LEU A 403 3.27 -9.08 -12.13
C LEU A 403 4.54 -9.38 -11.30
N GLY A 404 5.52 -10.07 -11.91
CA GLY A 404 6.83 -10.29 -11.29
C GLY A 404 6.87 -11.19 -10.05
N GLY A 405 8.07 -11.35 -9.48
CA GLY A 405 8.32 -12.20 -8.32
C GLY A 405 7.68 -11.68 -7.03
N GLN A 406 7.14 -12.58 -6.21
CA GLN A 406 6.57 -12.24 -4.89
C GLN A 406 7.05 -13.19 -3.78
N GLY A 407 8.23 -13.79 -3.99
CA GLY A 407 8.82 -14.81 -3.13
C GLY A 407 9.71 -14.26 -2.01
N GLY A 408 9.88 -12.94 -1.90
CA GLY A 408 10.84 -12.31 -0.99
C GLY A 408 12.31 -12.48 -1.42
N GLY A 409 12.56 -12.66 -2.72
CA GLY A 409 13.88 -12.86 -3.33
C GLY A 409 14.46 -14.26 -3.22
N ASN A 410 14.01 -15.06 -2.25
CA ASN A 410 14.48 -16.44 -2.03
C ASN A 410 13.38 -17.50 -2.03
N GLY A 411 12.13 -17.11 -2.33
CA GLY A 411 10.96 -18.00 -2.29
C GLY A 411 10.48 -18.37 -0.89
N SER A 412 10.87 -17.62 0.15
CA SER A 412 10.43 -17.85 1.53
C SER A 412 9.06 -17.27 1.86
N LEU A 413 8.57 -16.34 1.03
CA LEU A 413 7.27 -15.69 1.19
C LEU A 413 6.28 -16.15 0.12
N THR A 414 5.00 -16.04 0.43
CA THR A 414 3.90 -16.25 -0.50
C THR A 414 2.91 -15.11 -0.32
N SER A 415 2.59 -14.43 -1.42
CA SER A 415 1.56 -13.40 -1.45
C SER A 415 0.16 -14.01 -1.64
N VAL A 416 -0.89 -13.30 -1.23
CA VAL A 416 -2.26 -13.84 -1.15
C VAL A 416 -3.27 -12.94 -1.86
N ILE A 417 -4.15 -13.55 -2.66
CA ILE A 417 -5.36 -12.91 -3.20
C ILE A 417 -6.56 -13.68 -2.67
N SER A 418 -7.33 -13.07 -1.75
CA SER A 418 -8.45 -13.78 -1.12
C SER A 418 -9.64 -12.92 -0.70
N GLY A 419 -10.84 -13.46 -0.82
CA GLY A 419 -12.07 -12.81 -0.35
C GLY A 419 -12.57 -11.68 -1.25
N ASN A 420 -11.97 -11.46 -2.42
CA ASN A 420 -12.32 -10.34 -3.28
C ASN A 420 -13.58 -10.63 -4.11
N TYR A 421 -14.33 -9.58 -4.43
CA TYR A 421 -15.47 -9.62 -5.33
C TYR A 421 -15.25 -8.68 -6.52
N GLY A 422 -15.24 -9.24 -7.72
CA GLY A 422 -15.18 -8.49 -8.97
C GLY A 422 -16.53 -8.51 -9.71
N ASN A 423 -16.97 -7.36 -10.22
CA ASN A 423 -18.19 -7.24 -11.01
C ASN A 423 -18.00 -6.34 -12.24
N GLY A 424 -18.17 -6.89 -13.45
CA GLY A 424 -17.88 -6.15 -14.69
C GLY A 424 -16.98 -6.95 -15.63
N GLN A 425 -15.88 -6.35 -16.06
CA GLN A 425 -14.92 -6.96 -16.99
C GLN A 425 -13.69 -7.49 -16.25
N GLY A 426 -13.25 -8.71 -16.58
CA GLY A 426 -12.00 -9.30 -16.06
C GLY A 426 -12.20 -10.30 -14.92
N GLY A 427 -11.11 -10.89 -14.44
CA GLY A 427 -11.08 -11.82 -13.30
C GLY A 427 -9.85 -11.55 -12.45
N VAL A 428 -9.01 -12.56 -12.27
CA VAL A 428 -7.64 -12.40 -11.77
C VAL A 428 -6.65 -12.68 -12.90
N TYR A 429 -5.66 -11.83 -13.10
CA TYR A 429 -4.68 -11.98 -14.18
C TYR A 429 -3.26 -11.95 -13.62
N PRO A 430 -2.66 -13.12 -13.35
CA PRO A 430 -1.22 -13.24 -13.15
C PRO A 430 -0.50 -13.16 -14.50
N ASP A 431 0.17 -12.03 -14.71
CA ASP A 431 0.92 -11.75 -15.93
C ASP A 431 2.42 -12.05 -15.74
N GLU A 432 3.23 -11.80 -16.76
CA GLU A 432 4.60 -12.28 -16.88
C GLU A 432 5.46 -12.22 -15.60
N GLY A 433 6.12 -13.34 -15.27
CA GLY A 433 6.98 -13.44 -14.09
C GLY A 433 6.25 -13.60 -12.74
N SER A 434 4.91 -13.45 -12.72
CA SER A 434 4.10 -13.65 -11.52
C SER A 434 4.44 -14.96 -10.83
N SER A 435 4.85 -14.90 -9.56
CA SER A 435 5.16 -16.10 -8.81
C SER A 435 4.95 -15.99 -7.31
N TRP A 436 4.80 -17.14 -6.65
CA TRP A 436 4.58 -17.24 -5.20
C TRP A 436 3.26 -16.62 -4.75
N TRP A 437 2.18 -17.00 -5.43
CA TRP A 437 0.82 -16.55 -5.11
C TRP A 437 -0.09 -17.68 -4.62
N GLN A 438 -0.88 -17.39 -3.59
CA GLN A 438 -2.06 -18.17 -3.21
C GLN A 438 -3.33 -17.40 -3.58
N ILE A 439 -4.11 -17.96 -4.52
CA ILE A 439 -5.30 -17.30 -5.08
C ILE A 439 -6.53 -18.13 -4.75
N GLN A 440 -7.34 -17.67 -3.81
CA GLN A 440 -8.46 -18.46 -3.28
C GLN A 440 -9.57 -17.60 -2.69
N ASN A 441 -10.75 -18.17 -2.56
CA ASN A 441 -11.95 -17.58 -1.98
C ASN A 441 -12.37 -16.25 -2.62
N ASN A 442 -12.23 -16.11 -3.94
CA ASN A 442 -12.68 -14.93 -4.67
C ASN A 442 -13.93 -15.23 -5.49
N VAL A 443 -14.72 -14.20 -5.78
CA VAL A 443 -15.93 -14.27 -6.62
C VAL A 443 -15.80 -13.33 -7.82
N TRP A 444 -15.87 -13.87 -9.03
CA TRP A 444 -15.75 -13.13 -10.28
C TRP A 444 -17.08 -13.14 -11.04
N ASN A 445 -17.80 -12.01 -11.02
CA ASN A 445 -19.00 -11.81 -11.83
C ASN A 445 -18.65 -11.07 -13.13
N ILE A 446 -18.25 -11.84 -14.14
CA ILE A 446 -17.75 -11.36 -15.42
C ILE A 446 -18.92 -11.15 -16.38
N THR A 447 -19.31 -9.91 -16.58
CA THR A 447 -20.50 -9.51 -17.37
C THR A 447 -20.14 -8.96 -18.75
N SER A 448 -18.87 -8.63 -18.99
CA SER A 448 -18.36 -8.15 -20.29
C SER A 448 -16.89 -8.55 -20.50
N GLY A 449 -16.39 -8.41 -21.73
CA GLY A 449 -15.04 -8.83 -22.13
C GLY A 449 -14.87 -10.34 -22.35
N PRO A 450 -13.63 -10.86 -22.31
CA PRO A 450 -13.37 -12.29 -22.46
C PRO A 450 -14.08 -13.12 -21.39
N ALA A 451 -14.71 -14.23 -21.79
CA ALA A 451 -15.40 -15.14 -20.88
C ALA A 451 -14.43 -16.06 -20.12
N ALA A 452 -13.38 -15.48 -19.53
CA ALA A 452 -12.35 -16.18 -18.78
C ALA A 452 -12.09 -15.47 -17.43
N TRP A 453 -11.97 -16.25 -16.36
CA TRP A 453 -11.74 -15.72 -15.01
C TRP A 453 -10.26 -15.64 -14.63
N THR A 454 -9.38 -16.31 -15.40
CA THR A 454 -7.93 -16.20 -15.27
C THR A 454 -7.22 -16.47 -16.59
N TYR A 455 -6.10 -15.81 -16.81
CA TYR A 455 -5.33 -15.87 -18.04
C TYR A 455 -3.82 -15.92 -17.75
N ILE A 456 -3.23 -17.10 -17.80
CA ILE A 456 -1.78 -17.30 -17.67
C ILE A 456 -1.25 -17.72 -19.04
N TRP A 457 -0.64 -16.81 -19.77
CA TRP A 457 -0.29 -17.01 -21.18
C TRP A 457 1.14 -17.53 -21.41
N THR A 458 1.99 -17.48 -20.39
CA THR A 458 3.44 -17.72 -20.51
C THR A 458 3.96 -18.63 -19.39
N PRO A 459 4.95 -19.51 -19.66
CA PRO A 459 5.55 -20.42 -18.65
C PRO A 459 6.30 -19.71 -17.52
N THR A 460 6.48 -18.40 -17.65
CA THR A 460 7.26 -17.54 -16.76
C THR A 460 6.45 -17.17 -15.52
N VAL A 461 5.12 -17.25 -15.63
CA VAL A 461 4.22 -17.31 -14.48
C VAL A 461 4.39 -18.68 -13.81
N ASN A 462 4.72 -18.68 -12.52
CA ASN A 462 5.16 -19.91 -11.86
C ASN A 462 4.87 -19.97 -10.36
N ASN A 463 4.87 -21.17 -9.77
CA ASN A 463 4.71 -21.34 -8.31
C ASN A 463 3.44 -20.65 -7.77
N ILE A 464 2.31 -20.79 -8.47
CA ILE A 464 1.01 -20.26 -8.05
C ILE A 464 0.09 -21.40 -7.64
N THR A 465 -0.61 -21.25 -6.52
CA THR A 465 -1.65 -22.19 -6.07
C THR A 465 -3.02 -21.54 -6.16
N PHE A 466 -3.91 -22.10 -6.99
CA PHE A 466 -5.32 -21.74 -7.01
C PHE A 466 -6.11 -22.67 -6.08
N GLY A 467 -6.74 -22.08 -5.07
CA GLY A 467 -7.69 -22.74 -4.20
C GLY A 467 -9.13 -22.63 -4.71
N THR A 468 -10.09 -22.69 -3.80
CA THR A 468 -11.52 -22.56 -4.14
C THR A 468 -11.82 -21.16 -4.64
N ASN A 469 -12.29 -20.98 -5.87
CA ASN A 469 -12.78 -19.68 -6.37
C ASN A 469 -14.18 -19.87 -6.98
N TYR A 470 -14.90 -18.77 -7.20
CA TYR A 470 -16.23 -18.78 -7.82
C TYR A 470 -16.23 -17.82 -9.01
N SER A 471 -16.89 -18.22 -10.10
CA SER A 471 -17.02 -17.37 -11.29
C SER A 471 -18.32 -17.66 -12.01
N ASN A 472 -18.92 -16.67 -12.67
CA ASN A 472 -20.09 -16.91 -13.52
C ASN A 472 -19.71 -17.50 -14.90
N VAL A 473 -18.41 -17.45 -15.26
CA VAL A 473 -17.82 -18.04 -16.46
C VAL A 473 -16.75 -19.09 -16.11
N GLY A 474 -16.57 -20.08 -16.98
CA GLY A 474 -15.62 -21.19 -16.76
C GLY A 474 -14.32 -21.09 -17.56
N GLY A 475 -14.15 -20.11 -18.45
CA GLY A 475 -12.94 -20.01 -19.26
C GLY A 475 -11.69 -19.71 -18.43
N TYR A 476 -10.57 -20.29 -18.80
CA TYR A 476 -9.25 -20.00 -18.24
C TYR A 476 -8.15 -20.35 -19.24
N THR A 477 -6.94 -19.81 -19.05
CA THR A 477 -5.72 -20.27 -19.72
C THR A 477 -4.66 -20.51 -18.65
N ASP A 478 -3.94 -21.63 -18.75
CA ASP A 478 -2.81 -21.96 -17.88
C ASP A 478 -1.66 -22.54 -18.71
N ASN A 479 -0.70 -21.68 -19.04
CA ASN A 479 0.57 -22.05 -19.65
C ASN A 479 1.74 -21.98 -18.63
N GLY A 480 1.45 -21.83 -17.34
CA GLY A 480 2.46 -21.56 -16.30
C GLY A 480 3.28 -22.77 -15.87
N THR A 481 4.35 -22.52 -15.11
CA THR A 481 5.25 -23.55 -14.57
C THR A 481 4.97 -23.81 -13.08
N ASN A 482 4.77 -25.06 -12.67
CA ASN A 482 4.43 -25.39 -11.27
C ASN A 482 3.19 -24.63 -10.75
N VAL A 483 2.16 -24.54 -11.59
CA VAL A 483 0.85 -24.00 -11.19
C VAL A 483 -0.01 -25.13 -10.65
N HIS A 484 -0.42 -25.02 -9.38
CA HIS A 484 -1.36 -25.94 -8.75
C HIS A 484 -2.78 -25.42 -8.91
N PHE A 485 -3.44 -25.81 -10.00
CA PHE A 485 -4.70 -25.21 -10.43
C PHE A 485 -5.94 -25.95 -9.90
N THR A 486 -6.77 -25.25 -9.13
CA THR A 486 -8.16 -25.65 -8.86
C THR A 486 -9.10 -24.76 -9.67
N GLN A 487 -9.90 -25.37 -10.55
CA GLN A 487 -10.89 -24.64 -11.33
C GLN A 487 -11.96 -23.99 -10.43
N ALA A 488 -12.41 -22.80 -10.79
CA ALA A 488 -13.48 -22.09 -10.12
C ALA A 488 -14.81 -22.86 -10.21
N THR A 489 -15.60 -22.79 -9.14
CA THR A 489 -17.01 -23.22 -9.15
C THR A 489 -17.80 -22.27 -10.05
N VAL A 490 -18.28 -22.79 -11.18
CA VAL A 490 -18.99 -22.00 -12.20
C VAL A 490 -20.47 -21.82 -11.83
N VAL A 491 -20.94 -20.57 -11.72
CA VAL A 491 -22.30 -20.18 -11.34
C VAL A 491 -22.93 -19.30 -12.44
N SER A 492 -23.39 -19.92 -13.52
CA SER A 492 -23.88 -19.19 -14.71
C SER A 492 -25.29 -18.62 -14.59
N ASN A 493 -26.06 -19.02 -13.58
CA ASN A 493 -27.45 -18.57 -13.34
C ASN A 493 -27.56 -17.42 -12.32
N GLY A 494 -26.43 -16.90 -11.83
CA GLY A 494 -26.37 -15.87 -10.79
C GLY A 494 -26.80 -16.33 -9.39
N GLN A 495 -27.09 -17.62 -9.19
CA GLN A 495 -27.48 -18.18 -7.88
C GLN A 495 -26.23 -18.63 -7.12
N TRP A 496 -25.47 -17.67 -6.61
CA TRP A 496 -24.22 -17.92 -5.88
C TRP A 496 -24.45 -18.82 -4.65
N PRO A 497 -23.58 -19.82 -4.39
CA PRO A 497 -23.66 -20.63 -3.18
C PRO A 497 -23.39 -19.78 -1.93
N ALA A 498 -23.84 -20.23 -0.75
CA ALA A 498 -23.71 -19.47 0.50
C ALA A 498 -22.29 -18.99 0.81
N ALA A 499 -21.27 -19.80 0.51
CA ALA A 499 -19.86 -19.41 0.67
C ALA A 499 -19.47 -18.24 -0.24
N ALA A 500 -19.91 -18.24 -1.50
CA ALA A 500 -19.69 -17.13 -2.43
C ALA A 500 -20.48 -15.88 -2.02
N GLN A 501 -21.73 -16.04 -1.54
CA GLN A 501 -22.51 -14.92 -1.02
C GLN A 501 -21.85 -14.26 0.19
N SER A 502 -21.24 -15.05 1.08
CA SER A 502 -20.46 -14.52 2.21
C SER A 502 -19.25 -13.71 1.75
N ILE A 503 -18.54 -14.18 0.72
CA ILE A 503 -17.42 -13.44 0.11
C ILE A 503 -17.93 -12.11 -0.46
N ILE A 504 -19.00 -12.13 -1.26
CA ILE A 504 -19.59 -10.90 -1.85
C ILE A 504 -19.98 -9.91 -0.74
N ALA A 505 -20.61 -10.38 0.34
CA ALA A 505 -21.09 -9.52 1.43
C ALA A 505 -19.97 -8.91 2.29
N ASN A 506 -18.82 -9.58 2.39
CA ASN A 506 -17.67 -9.09 3.15
C ASN A 506 -16.68 -8.29 2.31
N ALA A 507 -16.83 -8.31 0.98
CA ALA A 507 -15.97 -7.59 0.07
C ALA A 507 -16.35 -6.11 -0.03
N GLY A 508 -15.35 -5.25 -0.22
CA GLY A 508 -15.51 -3.81 -0.27
C GLY A 508 -15.39 -3.16 1.09
N THR A 509 -15.66 -1.86 1.12
CA THR A 509 -15.81 -1.12 2.37
C THR A 509 -16.92 -1.77 3.17
N THR A 510 -16.59 -2.28 4.35
CA THR A 510 -17.63 -2.70 5.28
C THR A 510 -18.42 -1.46 5.67
N ALA A 511 -19.74 -1.59 5.81
CA ALA A 511 -20.52 -0.51 6.41
C ALA A 511 -19.87 -0.19 7.75
N SER A 512 -19.22 0.97 7.82
CA SER A 512 -18.89 1.61 9.09
C SER A 512 -20.18 1.55 9.90
N GLY A 513 -20.14 0.89 11.05
CA GLY A 513 -21.21 0.99 12.02
C GLY A 513 -21.26 2.44 12.49
N GLY A 514 -21.88 3.31 11.70
CA GLY A 514 -21.92 4.76 11.92
C GLY A 514 -20.55 5.44 11.86
N THR A 515 -20.49 6.48 11.05
CA THR A 515 -19.56 7.61 11.10
C THR A 515 -18.79 7.83 12.42
N GLY A 516 -17.46 7.85 12.37
CA GLY A 516 -16.61 8.86 13.02
C GLY A 516 -15.90 8.53 14.35
N GLY A 517 -14.57 8.74 14.35
CA GLY A 517 -13.72 8.83 15.55
C GLY A 517 -13.21 7.50 16.11
N SER A 518 -11.95 7.49 16.56
CA SER A 518 -11.62 6.55 17.65
C SER A 518 -12.36 7.04 18.90
N PHE A 519 -12.85 6.10 19.73
CA PHE A 519 -13.43 6.50 21.01
C PHE A 519 -12.39 7.33 21.77
N PRO A 520 -12.75 8.51 22.35
CA PRO A 520 -11.74 9.43 22.85
C PRO A 520 -10.86 8.79 23.94
N SER A 521 -9.56 9.11 23.90
CA SER A 521 -8.56 8.47 24.77
C SER A 521 -8.50 9.12 26.16
N GLY A 522 -7.97 8.37 27.13
CA GLY A 522 -7.85 8.80 28.52
C GLY A 522 -9.13 8.61 29.34
N TYR A 523 -9.08 9.04 30.60
CA TYR A 523 -10.21 8.87 31.53
C TYR A 523 -11.25 9.98 31.35
N LEU A 524 -12.46 9.57 30.95
CA LEU A 524 -13.57 10.44 30.59
C LEU A 524 -14.81 10.12 31.40
N GLN A 525 -15.67 11.10 31.57
CA GLN A 525 -17.01 10.88 32.11
C GLN A 525 -17.96 10.55 30.96
N ILE A 526 -18.52 9.34 30.97
CA ILE A 526 -19.45 8.84 29.94
C ILE A 526 -20.89 9.05 30.41
N LYS A 527 -21.72 9.75 29.65
CA LYS A 527 -23.12 10.05 29.99
C LYS A 527 -24.09 9.26 29.15
N VAL A 528 -25.16 8.74 29.73
CA VAL A 528 -26.26 8.14 28.99
C VAL A 528 -27.03 9.25 28.28
N ALA A 529 -27.20 9.14 26.96
CA ALA A 529 -27.79 10.19 26.13
C ALA A 529 -29.26 10.47 26.48
N SER A 530 -30.02 9.45 26.89
CA SER A 530 -31.46 9.56 27.17
C SER A 530 -31.83 10.33 28.44
N ASP A 531 -30.93 10.42 29.43
CA ASP A 531 -31.21 11.04 30.72
C ASP A 531 -30.09 11.91 31.31
N SER A 532 -28.93 11.95 30.65
CA SER A 532 -27.73 12.70 31.08
C SER A 532 -27.13 12.26 32.42
N LEU A 533 -27.49 11.08 32.95
CA LEU A 533 -26.78 10.45 34.06
C LEU A 533 -25.46 9.86 33.57
N CYS A 534 -24.50 9.70 34.48
CA CYS A 534 -23.19 9.20 34.17
C CYS A 534 -23.09 7.71 34.45
N LEU A 535 -22.36 6.99 33.59
CA LEU A 535 -21.86 5.66 33.91
C LEU A 535 -21.11 5.74 35.24
N ASP A 536 -21.43 4.83 36.16
CA ASP A 536 -20.95 4.83 37.53
C ASP A 536 -20.58 3.39 37.91
N GLU A 537 -19.49 3.26 38.65
CA GLU A 537 -19.20 2.05 39.38
C GLU A 537 -19.77 2.19 40.79
N TYR A 538 -20.73 1.33 41.11
CA TYR A 538 -21.63 1.48 42.24
C TYR A 538 -20.87 1.52 43.57
N GLY A 539 -20.98 2.67 44.23
CA GLY A 539 -20.47 2.85 45.59
C GLY A 539 -18.96 3.07 45.67
N ASN A 540 -18.30 3.37 44.54
CA ASN A 540 -16.84 3.60 44.48
C ASN A 540 -16.07 2.44 45.11
N ASN A 541 -16.45 1.22 44.73
CA ASN A 541 -16.00 -0.03 45.29
C ASN A 541 -15.02 -0.73 44.35
N SER A 542 -13.73 -0.76 44.68
CA SER A 542 -12.71 -1.35 43.81
C SER A 542 -12.66 -2.88 43.79
N THR A 543 -13.71 -3.60 44.21
CA THR A 543 -13.75 -5.08 44.23
C THR A 543 -14.36 -5.65 42.96
N ALA A 544 -13.80 -6.75 42.45
CA ALA A 544 -14.39 -7.53 41.38
C ALA A 544 -15.85 -7.93 41.68
N GLY A 545 -16.71 -7.86 40.67
CA GLY A 545 -18.15 -8.11 40.77
C GLY A 545 -18.97 -6.92 41.29
N ALA A 546 -18.36 -5.78 41.57
CA ALA A 546 -19.12 -4.56 41.85
C ALA A 546 -19.85 -4.09 40.59
N VAL A 547 -21.05 -3.55 40.79
CA VAL A 547 -22.03 -3.27 39.74
C VAL A 547 -21.62 -2.02 38.96
N ILE A 548 -21.87 -2.04 37.64
CA ILE A 548 -21.88 -0.83 36.82
C ILE A 548 -23.32 -0.35 36.69
N ASP A 549 -23.58 0.86 37.17
CA ASP A 549 -24.88 1.52 37.16
C ASP A 549 -24.79 2.92 36.54
N GLN A 550 -25.89 3.67 36.60
CA GLN A 550 -25.90 5.09 36.28
C GLN A 550 -26.19 5.94 37.52
N TRP A 551 -25.51 7.08 37.62
CA TRP A 551 -25.64 7.99 38.76
C TRP A 551 -25.54 9.47 38.36
N THR A 552 -25.95 10.37 39.27
CA THR A 552 -25.75 11.80 39.06
C THR A 552 -24.27 12.11 38.87
N CYS A 553 -23.95 12.76 37.74
CA CYS A 553 -22.59 13.10 37.36
C CYS A 553 -21.88 13.94 38.44
N ASN A 554 -20.67 13.51 38.81
CA ASN A 554 -19.78 14.16 39.77
C ASN A 554 -18.32 13.92 39.35
N SER A 555 -17.35 14.36 40.16
CA SER A 555 -15.92 14.33 39.78
C SER A 555 -15.14 13.13 40.31
N GLN A 556 -15.80 12.14 40.92
CA GLN A 556 -15.16 10.99 41.53
C GLN A 556 -14.60 10.02 40.48
N ALA A 557 -13.59 9.23 40.89
CA ALA A 557 -12.88 8.31 40.00
C ALA A 557 -13.75 7.11 39.54
N ASN A 558 -14.80 6.76 40.28
CA ASN A 558 -15.74 5.70 39.90
C ASN A 558 -16.70 6.11 38.77
N GLN A 559 -16.65 7.37 38.30
CA GLN A 559 -17.39 7.88 37.12
C GLN A 559 -16.48 8.23 35.95
N LYS A 560 -15.25 7.75 35.97
CA LYS A 560 -14.25 8.05 34.95
C LYS A 560 -13.77 6.75 34.33
N PHE A 561 -13.96 6.63 33.03
CA PHE A 561 -13.70 5.43 32.26
C PHE A 561 -12.76 5.76 31.13
N GLN A 562 -11.81 4.87 30.84
CA GLN A 562 -10.99 4.93 29.64
C GLN A 562 -11.31 3.75 28.73
N PHE A 563 -11.22 3.96 27.43
CA PHE A 563 -11.24 2.86 26.47
C PHE A 563 -9.79 2.48 26.13
N VAL A 564 -9.45 1.21 26.29
CA VAL A 564 -8.14 0.65 25.94
C VAL A 564 -8.31 -0.25 24.71
N PRO A 565 -7.92 0.21 23.51
CA PRO A 565 -8.07 -0.57 22.29
C PRO A 565 -7.32 -1.90 22.35
N THR A 566 -7.92 -2.95 21.80
CA THR A 566 -7.28 -4.26 21.59
C THR A 566 -7.15 -4.57 20.09
N SER A 567 -7.89 -5.52 19.53
CA SER A 567 -7.79 -5.95 18.13
C SER A 567 -9.16 -6.00 17.45
N GLY A 568 -9.20 -5.69 16.15
CA GLY A 568 -10.45 -5.75 15.37
C GLY A 568 -11.48 -4.68 15.78
N GLY A 569 -11.04 -3.51 16.23
CA GLY A 569 -11.90 -2.41 16.68
C GLY A 569 -12.43 -2.54 18.11
N TYR A 570 -12.29 -3.71 18.74
CA TYR A 570 -12.66 -3.93 20.13
C TYR A 570 -11.66 -3.29 21.10
N GLY A 571 -12.10 -3.10 22.34
CA GLY A 571 -11.26 -2.67 23.45
C GLY A 571 -11.96 -2.81 24.80
N GLU A 572 -11.24 -2.49 25.86
CA GLU A 572 -11.69 -2.61 27.25
C GLU A 572 -12.16 -1.25 27.78
N LEU A 573 -13.31 -1.20 28.45
CA LEU A 573 -13.76 -0.01 29.19
C LEU A 573 -13.33 -0.14 30.65
N GLN A 574 -12.34 0.64 31.08
CA GLN A 574 -11.71 0.52 32.41
C GLN A 574 -12.09 1.66 33.34
N VAL A 575 -12.55 1.33 34.56
CA VAL A 575 -12.89 2.31 35.60
C VAL A 575 -11.63 2.89 36.26
N GLN A 576 -11.55 4.20 36.48
CA GLN A 576 -10.34 4.85 37.01
C GLN A 576 -10.01 4.47 38.45
N ASN A 577 -11.00 4.24 39.30
CA ASN A 577 -10.76 3.95 40.73
C ASN A 577 -10.16 2.56 40.98
N SER A 578 -10.46 1.60 40.11
CA SER A 578 -10.06 0.19 40.29
C SER A 578 -9.12 -0.33 39.20
N GLY A 579 -9.14 0.27 38.02
CA GLY A 579 -8.46 -0.24 36.81
C GLY A 579 -9.09 -1.52 36.24
N GLN A 580 -10.31 -1.87 36.65
CA GLN A 580 -11.03 -3.07 36.21
C GLN A 580 -11.95 -2.80 35.02
N ASP A 581 -12.27 -3.86 34.27
CA ASP A 581 -13.04 -3.82 33.03
C ASP A 581 -14.55 -3.88 33.30
N VAL A 582 -15.32 -3.02 32.64
CA VAL A 582 -16.76 -3.18 32.46
C VAL A 582 -17.01 -4.48 31.69
N THR A 583 -17.60 -5.46 32.35
CA THR A 583 -17.69 -6.85 31.90
C THR A 583 -19.10 -7.39 32.07
N VAL A 584 -19.53 -8.19 31.10
CA VAL A 584 -20.75 -9.00 31.24
C VAL A 584 -20.48 -10.18 32.17
N LEU A 585 -21.15 -10.22 33.33
CA LEU A 585 -20.92 -11.23 34.37
C LEU A 585 -21.06 -12.66 33.80
N ASN A 586 -20.06 -13.49 34.06
CA ASN A 586 -19.95 -14.87 33.57
C ASN A 586 -20.03 -15.02 32.04
N GLY A 587 -19.86 -13.96 31.25
CA GLY A 587 -20.00 -14.00 29.80
C GLY A 587 -21.42 -14.36 29.33
N SER A 588 -22.44 -13.95 30.08
CA SER A 588 -23.85 -14.09 29.71
C SER A 588 -24.11 -13.55 28.30
N THR A 589 -24.96 -14.23 27.53
CA THR A 589 -25.47 -13.75 26.23
C THR A 589 -26.96 -13.43 26.28
N SER A 590 -27.52 -13.34 27.48
CA SER A 590 -28.95 -13.06 27.69
C SER A 590 -29.19 -11.56 27.64
N GLN A 591 -30.09 -11.13 26.76
CA GLN A 591 -30.61 -9.76 26.78
C GLN A 591 -31.47 -9.51 28.01
N GLY A 592 -31.51 -8.28 28.52
CA GLY A 592 -32.49 -7.88 29.54
C GLY A 592 -32.18 -8.38 30.96
N VAL A 593 -30.93 -8.73 31.24
CA VAL A 593 -30.49 -9.20 32.57
C VAL A 593 -29.49 -8.19 33.12
N PRO A 594 -29.76 -7.53 34.26
CA PRO A 594 -28.80 -6.64 34.91
C PRO A 594 -27.57 -7.41 35.39
N ASP A 595 -26.58 -7.54 34.51
CA ASP A 595 -25.39 -8.37 34.71
C ASP A 595 -24.09 -7.68 34.29
N ILE A 596 -24.11 -6.36 34.08
CA ILE A 596 -22.89 -5.59 33.86
C ILE A 596 -22.22 -5.25 35.20
N VAL A 597 -20.96 -5.65 35.34
CA VAL A 597 -20.13 -5.51 36.55
C VAL A 597 -18.71 -5.07 36.17
N GLN A 598 -17.86 -4.75 37.14
CA GLN A 598 -16.42 -4.67 36.93
C GLN A 598 -15.73 -6.01 37.24
N GLU A 599 -14.76 -6.42 36.44
CA GLU A 599 -13.92 -7.61 36.68
C GLU A 599 -12.44 -7.31 36.38
N PRO A 600 -11.47 -8.07 36.96
CA PRO A 600 -10.06 -7.90 36.66
C PRO A 600 -9.76 -8.05 35.16
N VAL A 601 -8.93 -7.13 34.64
CA VAL A 601 -8.49 -7.12 33.25
C VAL A 601 -7.94 -8.49 32.86
N ASN A 602 -8.51 -9.08 31.82
CA ASN A 602 -8.17 -10.44 31.41
C ASN A 602 -8.27 -10.71 29.90
N GLY A 603 -8.68 -9.73 29.09
CA GLY A 603 -8.79 -9.86 27.64
C GLY A 603 -9.90 -10.80 27.13
N ASN A 604 -10.79 -11.29 28.00
CA ASN A 604 -11.88 -12.16 27.57
C ASN A 604 -12.96 -11.38 26.82
N ALA A 605 -13.59 -12.02 25.83
CA ALA A 605 -14.62 -11.42 25.00
C ALA A 605 -15.83 -10.82 25.77
N ALA A 606 -16.06 -11.24 27.02
CA ALA A 606 -17.10 -10.68 27.88
C ALA A 606 -16.82 -9.24 28.35
N GLY A 607 -15.55 -8.82 28.41
CA GLY A 607 -15.13 -7.45 28.75
C GLY A 607 -14.66 -6.62 27.54
N GLN A 608 -14.80 -7.16 26.33
CA GLN A 608 -14.41 -6.49 25.09
C GLN A 608 -15.62 -5.84 24.42
N TRP A 609 -15.48 -4.55 24.12
CA TRP A 609 -16.52 -3.70 23.55
C TRP A 609 -16.05 -3.05 22.27
N LEU A 610 -16.90 -3.06 21.25
CA LEU A 610 -16.72 -2.30 20.01
C LEU A 610 -17.49 -0.98 20.15
N PRO A 611 -16.81 0.17 20.29
CA PRO A 611 -17.47 1.47 20.23
C PRO A 611 -17.91 1.76 18.79
N GLU A 612 -19.18 2.11 18.61
CA GLU A 612 -19.78 2.45 17.32
C GLU A 612 -20.42 3.85 17.45
N GLN A 613 -19.85 4.86 16.78
CA GLN A 613 -20.34 6.24 16.85
C GLN A 613 -21.66 6.36 16.09
N GLN A 614 -22.64 7.01 16.70
CA GLN A 614 -23.95 7.28 16.14
C GLN A 614 -23.94 8.60 15.34
N SER A 615 -24.98 8.85 14.55
CA SER A 615 -25.04 9.99 13.62
C SER A 615 -25.06 11.38 14.27
N ASP A 616 -25.29 11.47 15.58
CA ASP A 616 -25.21 12.70 16.38
C ASP A 616 -23.93 12.82 17.21
N GLY A 617 -22.97 11.90 17.01
CA GLY A 617 -21.65 11.92 17.66
C GLY A 617 -21.57 11.21 19.02
N SER A 618 -22.69 10.68 19.52
CA SER A 618 -22.71 9.77 20.66
C SER A 618 -22.24 8.37 20.27
N TRP A 619 -22.12 7.46 21.25
CA TRP A 619 -21.52 6.15 21.08
C TRP A 619 -22.43 5.06 21.61
N GLN A 620 -22.52 3.93 20.90
CA GLN A 620 -22.96 2.67 21.51
C GLN A 620 -21.76 1.73 21.68
N PHE A 621 -21.86 0.76 22.60
CA PHE A 621 -20.81 -0.22 22.84
C PHE A 621 -21.34 -1.63 22.64
N LYS A 622 -20.86 -2.33 21.62
CA LYS A 622 -21.27 -3.69 21.29
C LYS A 622 -20.32 -4.73 21.86
N ASN A 623 -20.85 -5.66 22.65
CA ASN A 623 -20.04 -6.69 23.30
C ASN A 623 -19.53 -7.74 22.30
N GLN A 624 -18.26 -8.11 22.40
CA GLN A 624 -17.63 -9.09 21.51
C GLN A 624 -18.22 -10.50 21.66
N ASN A 625 -18.57 -10.91 22.88
CA ASN A 625 -19.05 -12.26 23.17
C ASN A 625 -20.53 -12.45 22.76
N SER A 626 -21.41 -11.50 23.11
CA SER A 626 -22.85 -11.65 22.86
C SER A 626 -23.33 -10.98 21.58
N GLY A 627 -22.60 -10.00 21.04
CA GLY A 627 -23.05 -9.14 19.95
C GLY A 627 -24.18 -8.17 20.33
N LEU A 628 -24.53 -8.07 21.62
CA LEU A 628 -25.52 -7.14 22.16
C LEU A 628 -24.85 -5.84 22.62
N CYS A 629 -25.61 -4.76 22.70
CA CYS A 629 -25.10 -3.44 23.12
C CYS A 629 -25.33 -3.20 24.61
N LEU A 630 -24.40 -2.48 25.23
CA LEU A 630 -24.52 -1.95 26.59
C LEU A 630 -25.80 -1.11 26.72
N ASP A 631 -26.66 -1.41 27.69
CA ASP A 631 -28.00 -0.84 27.82
C ASP A 631 -28.27 -0.47 29.30
N VAL A 632 -28.98 0.63 29.54
CA VAL A 632 -29.51 0.92 30.88
C VAL A 632 -30.80 0.14 31.07
N TYR A 633 -30.77 -0.82 32.00
CA TYR A 633 -31.85 -1.79 32.19
C TYR A 633 -33.24 -1.17 32.21
N GLY A 634 -34.09 -1.68 31.32
CA GLY A 634 -35.50 -1.31 31.23
C GLY A 634 -35.75 0.14 30.79
N ASN A 635 -34.76 0.81 30.19
CA ASN A 635 -34.83 2.24 29.84
C ASN A 635 -35.16 3.11 31.06
N GLY A 636 -34.62 2.73 32.23
CA GLY A 636 -34.77 3.48 33.47
C GLY A 636 -33.95 4.78 33.46
N SER A 637 -34.40 5.77 34.24
CA SER A 637 -33.71 7.06 34.44
C SER A 637 -33.46 7.38 35.92
N ASN A 638 -33.46 6.34 36.75
CA ASN A 638 -33.18 6.45 38.18
C ASN A 638 -31.68 6.32 38.43
N THR A 639 -31.16 7.06 39.41
CA THR A 639 -29.83 6.82 39.97
C THR A 639 -29.78 5.44 40.64
N GLY A 640 -28.70 4.69 40.48
CA GLY A 640 -28.60 3.33 41.00
C GLY A 640 -29.09 2.24 40.04
N GLN A 641 -29.51 2.62 38.82
CA GLN A 641 -30.01 1.68 37.83
C GLN A 641 -28.84 0.94 37.19
N GLN A 642 -28.67 -0.34 37.54
CA GLN A 642 -27.66 -1.21 36.93
C GLN A 642 -27.89 -1.35 35.42
N LEU A 643 -26.78 -1.45 34.67
CA LEU A 643 -26.79 -1.70 33.25
C LEU A 643 -26.96 -3.20 32.93
N ASP A 644 -27.51 -3.48 31.77
CA ASP A 644 -27.64 -4.79 31.15
C ASP A 644 -27.08 -4.74 29.71
N GLN A 645 -27.44 -5.75 28.92
CA GLN A 645 -27.20 -5.79 27.48
C GLN A 645 -28.51 -6.04 26.74
N TRP A 646 -28.65 -5.46 25.57
CA TRP A 646 -29.86 -5.59 24.74
C TRP A 646 -29.51 -5.49 23.25
N PRO A 647 -30.32 -6.04 22.32
CA PRO A 647 -30.09 -5.84 20.88
C PRO A 647 -29.84 -4.38 20.54
N CYS A 648 -28.76 -4.13 19.80
CA CYS A 648 -28.32 -2.79 19.42
C CYS A 648 -29.43 -2.06 18.66
N LYS A 649 -29.82 -0.89 19.17
CA LYS A 649 -30.89 -0.06 18.62
C LYS A 649 -30.42 0.74 17.41
N ASN A 650 -29.11 1.00 17.29
CA ASN A 650 -28.50 1.77 16.19
C ASN A 650 -29.23 3.10 15.95
N ALA A 651 -29.57 3.79 17.05
CA ALA A 651 -30.37 5.01 17.04
C ALA A 651 -29.89 5.96 18.14
N PRO A 652 -29.63 7.24 17.80
CA PRO A 652 -29.30 8.30 18.75
C PRO A 652 -30.31 8.50 19.87
N GLY A 653 -29.84 9.00 21.01
CA GLY A 653 -30.67 9.46 22.13
C GLY A 653 -31.40 8.35 22.88
N THR A 654 -30.98 7.09 22.68
CA THR A 654 -31.55 5.94 23.40
C THR A 654 -30.81 5.67 24.71
N ASN A 655 -31.30 4.73 25.50
CA ASN A 655 -30.62 4.23 26.70
C ASN A 655 -29.47 3.24 26.41
N GLN A 656 -29.04 3.13 25.15
CA GLN A 656 -27.84 2.39 24.71
C GLN A 656 -26.77 3.33 24.17
N ASP A 657 -27.02 4.63 24.28
CA ASP A 657 -26.29 5.66 23.59
C ASP A 657 -25.61 6.56 24.61
N PHE A 658 -24.34 6.88 24.37
CA PHE A 658 -23.43 7.41 25.36
C PHE A 658 -22.65 8.62 24.82
N VAL A 659 -22.69 9.72 25.56
CA VAL A 659 -22.04 10.98 25.20
C VAL A 659 -20.79 11.17 26.05
N THR A 660 -19.68 11.53 25.41
CA THR A 660 -18.44 11.94 26.08
C THR A 660 -18.30 13.48 26.07
N PRO A 661 -17.50 14.07 26.98
CA PRO A 661 -17.41 15.53 27.17
C PRO A 661 -16.67 16.27 26.06
#